data_AF-A0AAU9Q874-F1
#
_entry.id   AF-A0AAU9Q874-F1
#
_cell.length_a   1.000
_cell.length_b   1.000
_cell.length_c   1.000
_cell.angle_alpha   90.00
_cell.angle_beta   90.00
_cell.angle_gamma   90.00
#
_symmetry.space_group_name_H-M   'P 1'
#
loop_
_entity.id
_entity.type
_entity.pdbx_description
1 polymer ?
#
loop_
_entity_poly.entity_id
_entity_poly.type
_entity_poly.pdbx_seq_one_letter_code
_entity_poly.pdbx_strand_id
1 'polypeptide(L)'
;MLGEITSQLRTVILLTALGHNMAKHKWLSCLISATLLIGCGGDDSSPPSKETDTILAPVVQNNFTQLVLSDGTTHVSLADNVTDPQGLPVTLESVVSLTDACDDPEFDSEAMTFEVAKENQDTCYFEYTVKNHASNTEWDKSATADSYVLVSETAQSATLPPISQYTVVNQNLVIDLEEQLAGYYPAGYILDQDVVVLGSGNATPDSTNNTISYMSPNKGVSRILYSLTSNDGLDTMAGYIDVAVSAEGNNMPVAEDFEGPENIMSGVKVTVDVSDHISDPDGDALQLTDAYAFNADAIATDQDSLTNTSFDFTASGPGTYDVSYYVTDHRGGYAVAVVRITVEHDTPWDDIILSNNEVYTAPWEKEGADGFNIPYQTVAPETIDGTDYEITLFNHEQAESVCLSRGMLLPSPSQLQELYSERGNVQDSDSWPVVENYWSDEPTVSVNLASGGTSTTEVDTTPLIATCVYPGELNVEVTRDNAYTSQNSDDDEYNTVQATVTQSDGTPKEGATVYMYSAGNLVIDGTVKTTGVDGTADFNIRSDTTGEFETFVRYFSQELPATITFILNEIVDLVIEGDDRVSIGESTNLEAYATYTNGERDNVTDDPSTAWGVDDPMLANVSETGVLTGLALGTVQVSAIFSGESDTHAVEIIDGWGDSGRLDITPPHSEIEVGQTVTYTATAYSAGYPAGRDVTAETQFDITTGDTLGTLTGNVFRAEQEGSVAISADYQLENGESEFDDATITISSSAPILELITVTGPDSVIEVGADTQLTATASYSDGSEPDVSNASDWTSSNNAVATVSPNGLVTGVAEGTANITAEYQGETDSKTITVNAAPPLLEKVEVTGPSTAEVGEQLNYTAMAYYEGDTNGTDVTGEAQWMSSAPSVASANDGGAVEALSEGSTDITATYLGEPGSVELNVSEPSTLEDRGIEVDIDRTRVPIEYQVYEDGEFVTFSRPEEEPIVLSGNAEIELLGESWVLNPLAGGQVIEVAITGNHNDVVNTYNVSQYEAGTDLMFRTHIEHVYPGSVPDSDPAEGKRYDFVLVTEDWYIDNRFCSRIAFESDVSDTWYLCDAYDGDDMLYKAINAYTPAGLSTLIDTGFFLILSEGQEARKQYEDIVVEGPVTQSEDAFICTGVGKVDITMSNPLPRAEPGTPPTQSLNTYCF
;
A
#
# COMPACT_ATOMS: atom_id res chain seq x y z
N MET A 1 -10.36 -36.88 51.20
CA MET A 1 -11.41 -36.42 52.13
C MET A 1 -12.72 -36.60 51.36
N LEU A 2 -13.59 -37.54 51.74
CA LEU A 2 -14.57 -37.46 52.86
C LEU A 2 -15.53 -36.28 52.64
N GLY A 3 -16.83 -36.48 52.37
CA GLY A 3 -17.65 -37.71 52.18
C GLY A 3 -18.97 -37.29 51.47
N GLU A 4 -20.06 -38.05 51.31
CA GLU A 4 -20.49 -39.45 51.46
C GLU A 4 -21.96 -39.48 50.91
N ILE A 5 -22.70 -40.58 50.63
CA ILE A 5 -22.59 -41.99 51.02
C ILE A 5 -23.22 -42.90 49.90
N THR A 6 -22.47 -43.92 49.48
CA THR A 6 -22.82 -45.34 49.17
C THR A 6 -24.29 -45.79 48.98
N SER A 7 -24.64 -46.82 48.17
CA SER A 7 -23.82 -47.72 47.31
C SER A 7 -24.62 -48.73 46.46
N GLN A 8 -24.08 -49.04 45.28
CA GLN A 8 -23.89 -50.38 44.66
C GLN A 8 -25.04 -51.40 44.49
N LEU A 9 -25.35 -51.69 43.21
CA LEU A 9 -24.94 -52.92 42.49
C LEU A 9 -25.46 -54.29 43.01
N ARG A 10 -26.26 -54.99 42.19
CA ARG A 10 -26.30 -56.46 41.88
C ARG A 10 -27.73 -56.97 41.56
N THR A 11 -28.01 -58.06 40.84
CA THR A 11 -27.37 -58.90 39.78
C THR A 11 -28.25 -60.16 39.62
N VAL A 12 -28.36 -60.76 38.41
CA VAL A 12 -28.78 -62.18 38.16
C VAL A 12 -30.29 -62.54 38.37
N ILE A 13 -30.93 -63.51 37.67
CA ILE A 13 -30.75 -64.21 36.37
C ILE A 13 -31.92 -65.23 36.16
N LEU A 14 -32.07 -65.82 34.94
CA LEU A 14 -32.88 -67.04 34.60
C LEU A 14 -34.42 -66.93 34.79
N LEU A 15 -35.31 -67.67 34.10
CA LEU A 15 -35.30 -68.51 32.87
C LEU A 15 -36.77 -68.90 32.55
N THR A 16 -37.08 -69.32 31.31
CA THR A 16 -38.24 -70.17 30.90
C THR A 16 -39.67 -69.66 31.21
N ALA A 17 -40.54 -69.34 30.24
CA ALA A 17 -41.03 -70.10 29.06
C ALA A 17 -42.17 -71.10 29.37
N LEU A 18 -42.98 -71.39 28.34
CA LEU A 18 -44.31 -72.05 28.38
C LEU A 18 -45.38 -71.16 29.05
N GLY A 19 -46.38 -70.59 28.38
CA GLY A 19 -46.82 -70.75 26.98
C GLY A 19 -48.10 -71.60 26.85
N HIS A 20 -48.80 -71.43 25.73
CA HIS A 20 -50.05 -72.08 25.33
C HIS A 20 -51.37 -71.62 26.00
N ASN A 21 -52.17 -70.97 25.15
CA ASN A 21 -53.58 -71.27 24.88
C ASN A 21 -54.69 -70.79 25.81
N MET A 22 -55.39 -69.78 25.29
CA MET A 22 -56.78 -69.90 24.84
C MET A 22 -57.85 -70.31 25.88
N ALA A 23 -58.64 -69.29 26.24
CA ALA A 23 -59.98 -69.08 25.66
C ALA A 23 -61.21 -69.16 26.58
N LYS A 24 -62.14 -68.25 26.25
CA LYS A 24 -63.60 -68.36 26.34
C LYS A 24 -64.27 -68.32 27.73
N HIS A 25 -64.73 -67.10 28.01
CA HIS A 25 -66.15 -66.73 27.98
C HIS A 25 -66.91 -66.55 29.31
N LYS A 26 -67.46 -65.33 29.38
CA LYS A 26 -68.84 -64.96 29.72
C LYS A 26 -69.31 -65.06 31.18
N TRP A 27 -69.57 -63.85 31.71
CA TRP A 27 -70.84 -63.44 32.35
C TRP A 27 -71.35 -64.25 33.56
N LEU A 28 -71.53 -63.59 34.71
CA LEU A 28 -72.80 -62.89 34.96
C LEU A 28 -72.71 -61.88 36.12
N SER A 29 -73.55 -60.85 36.07
CA SER A 29 -73.67 -59.74 37.01
C SER A 29 -74.24 -60.11 38.38
N CYS A 30 -73.88 -59.37 39.44
CA CYS A 30 -74.73 -59.21 40.64
C CYS A 30 -74.46 -57.91 41.44
N LEU A 31 -75.50 -57.06 41.47
CA LEU A 31 -76.16 -56.43 42.64
C LEU A 31 -75.31 -55.69 43.71
N ILE A 32 -75.43 -54.36 43.84
CA ILE A 32 -76.51 -53.54 44.48
C ILE A 32 -76.40 -53.39 46.02
N SER A 33 -76.17 -52.14 46.50
CA SER A 33 -76.80 -51.45 47.67
C SER A 33 -75.93 -50.26 48.19
N ALA A 34 -76.40 -49.23 48.93
CA ALA A 34 -77.63 -48.40 48.88
C ALA A 34 -77.67 -47.39 50.08
N THR A 35 -77.84 -46.06 49.83
CA THR A 35 -78.35 -45.00 50.76
C THR A 35 -78.51 -43.66 49.98
N LEU A 36 -79.69 -43.03 49.85
CA LEU A 36 -80.38 -42.05 50.74
C LEU A 36 -79.66 -40.68 50.89
N LEU A 37 -80.27 -39.48 50.71
CA LEU A 37 -81.65 -39.02 51.01
C LEU A 37 -82.30 -38.00 50.01
N ILE A 38 -83.64 -38.12 49.84
CA ILE A 38 -84.73 -37.08 49.74
C ILE A 38 -84.54 -35.79 48.87
N GLY A 39 -85.47 -35.39 47.99
CA GLY A 39 -86.76 -36.02 47.57
C GLY A 39 -87.83 -35.07 46.96
N CYS A 40 -89.02 -35.63 46.67
CA CYS A 40 -90.27 -35.06 46.08
C CYS A 40 -90.26 -34.68 44.58
N GLY A 41 -91.21 -35.11 43.74
CA GLY A 41 -92.27 -36.13 43.94
C GLY A 41 -93.40 -36.14 42.87
N GLY A 42 -94.12 -37.29 42.74
CA GLY A 42 -95.27 -37.54 41.84
C GLY A 42 -94.90 -38.45 40.64
N ASP A 43 -95.40 -39.68 40.44
CA ASP A 43 -96.77 -40.25 40.39
C ASP A 43 -97.39 -40.15 38.95
N ASP A 44 -97.96 -41.20 38.31
CA ASP A 44 -98.05 -42.64 38.66
C ASP A 44 -98.43 -43.56 37.44
N SER A 45 -97.90 -44.79 37.42
CA SER A 45 -98.33 -46.05 36.76
C SER A 45 -98.75 -46.19 35.26
N SER A 46 -98.23 -47.28 34.65
CA SER A 46 -98.81 -48.10 33.53
C SER A 46 -98.80 -47.55 32.09
N PRO A 47 -98.83 -48.40 31.02
CA PRO A 47 -98.72 -49.88 30.94
C PRO A 47 -97.38 -50.35 30.32
N PRO A 48 -97.08 -51.67 30.18
CA PRO A 48 -95.87 -52.11 29.49
C PRO A 48 -95.95 -51.88 27.98
N SER A 49 -95.08 -51.03 27.44
CA SER A 49 -94.73 -51.03 26.02
C SER A 49 -93.98 -52.33 25.68
N LYS A 50 -94.25 -52.89 24.51
CA LYS A 50 -93.50 -54.02 23.96
C LYS A 50 -92.01 -53.66 23.86
N GLU A 51 -91.14 -54.67 23.90
CA GLU A 51 -89.95 -54.62 23.05
C GLU A 51 -90.45 -54.50 21.61
N THR A 52 -90.32 -53.31 21.03
CA THR A 52 -90.22 -53.18 19.59
C THR A 52 -88.83 -53.65 19.21
N ASP A 53 -88.73 -54.64 18.32
CA ASP A 53 -87.52 -54.83 17.53
C ASP A 53 -87.28 -53.53 16.76
N THR A 54 -86.44 -52.66 17.31
CA THR A 54 -86.01 -51.43 16.64
C THR A 54 -84.96 -51.84 15.62
N ILE A 55 -85.46 -52.23 14.45
CA ILE A 55 -84.62 -52.49 13.29
C ILE A 55 -83.86 -51.19 12.97
N LEU A 56 -82.54 -51.31 12.99
CA LEU A 56 -81.58 -50.26 12.66
C LEU A 56 -81.53 -50.07 11.14
N ALA A 57 -80.97 -48.95 10.71
CA ALA A 57 -80.63 -48.78 9.29
C ALA A 57 -79.41 -49.66 8.95
N PRO A 58 -79.26 -50.09 7.68
CA PRO A 58 -77.96 -50.52 7.17
C PRO A 58 -76.90 -49.46 7.49
N VAL A 59 -75.69 -49.90 7.81
CA VAL A 59 -74.50 -49.03 7.72
C VAL A 59 -74.08 -49.03 6.26
N VAL A 60 -73.94 -47.83 5.72
CA VAL A 60 -73.48 -47.55 4.35
C VAL A 60 -72.16 -46.80 4.45
N GLN A 61 -71.23 -47.12 3.57
CA GLN A 61 -69.99 -46.38 3.44
C GLN A 61 -70.20 -45.21 2.46
N ASN A 62 -70.19 -43.99 2.99
CA ASN A 62 -69.93 -42.81 2.19
C ASN A 62 -68.52 -42.90 1.60
N ASN A 63 -68.32 -42.35 0.41
CA ASN A 63 -67.00 -42.10 -0.18
C ASN A 63 -66.19 -43.38 -0.53
N PHE A 64 -66.85 -44.46 -0.95
CA PHE A 64 -66.16 -45.41 -1.81
C PHE A 64 -65.96 -44.76 -3.19
N THR A 65 -64.70 -44.68 -3.62
CA THR A 65 -64.34 -44.30 -4.98
C THR A 65 -64.09 -45.57 -5.77
N GLN A 66 -64.78 -45.74 -6.90
CA GLN A 66 -64.40 -46.75 -7.88
C GLN A 66 -63.87 -46.06 -9.14
N LEU A 67 -62.58 -46.24 -9.40
CA LEU A 67 -61.97 -45.91 -10.67
C LEU A 67 -62.47 -46.89 -11.75
N VAL A 68 -63.01 -46.37 -12.85
CA VAL A 68 -63.47 -47.15 -14.00
C VAL A 68 -62.47 -47.00 -15.15
N LEU A 69 -61.68 -48.06 -15.38
CA LEU A 69 -60.77 -48.22 -16.51
C LEU A 69 -61.37 -49.17 -17.54
N SER A 70 -62.01 -48.66 -18.58
CA SER A 70 -62.38 -49.48 -19.75
C SER A 70 -62.70 -48.65 -21.00
N ASP A 71 -62.43 -49.27 -22.13
CA ASP A 71 -62.97 -49.02 -23.47
C ASP A 71 -64.49 -49.27 -23.62
N GLY A 72 -65.26 -49.40 -22.52
CA GLY A 72 -66.68 -49.72 -22.54
C GLY A 72 -67.44 -49.48 -21.22
N THR A 73 -68.61 -50.11 -21.08
CA THR A 73 -69.49 -50.01 -19.91
C THR A 73 -68.99 -50.87 -18.75
N THR A 74 -68.99 -50.34 -17.52
CA THR A 74 -68.45 -51.02 -16.32
C THR A 74 -69.46 -51.04 -15.17
N HIS A 75 -69.42 -52.08 -14.34
CA HIS A 75 -70.25 -52.21 -13.13
C HIS A 75 -69.50 -51.72 -11.88
N VAL A 76 -70.12 -50.82 -11.12
CA VAL A 76 -69.73 -50.45 -9.76
C VAL A 76 -70.38 -51.39 -8.75
N SER A 77 -69.67 -51.77 -7.67
CA SER A 77 -70.18 -52.71 -6.65
C SER A 77 -70.26 -52.10 -5.25
N LEU A 78 -71.38 -52.37 -4.56
CA LEU A 78 -71.67 -51.90 -3.21
C LEU A 78 -71.75 -53.05 -2.19
N ALA A 79 -71.42 -54.29 -2.60
CA ALA A 79 -71.65 -55.49 -1.79
C ALA A 79 -70.86 -55.52 -0.46
N ASP A 80 -69.60 -55.07 -0.49
CA ASP A 80 -68.73 -55.03 0.70
C ASP A 80 -68.82 -53.68 1.45
N ASN A 81 -69.24 -52.62 0.76
CA ASN A 81 -69.41 -51.24 1.26
C ASN A 81 -70.70 -51.03 2.10
N VAL A 82 -71.49 -52.08 2.32
CA VAL A 82 -72.83 -52.01 2.93
C VAL A 82 -73.05 -53.17 3.90
N THR A 83 -73.27 -52.85 5.18
CA THR A 83 -73.42 -53.86 6.24
C THR A 83 -74.66 -53.60 7.10
N ASP A 84 -75.58 -54.57 7.19
CA ASP A 84 -76.69 -54.49 8.15
C ASP A 84 -76.22 -54.86 9.58
N PRO A 85 -76.38 -53.99 10.61
CA PRO A 85 -75.96 -54.26 11.99
C PRO A 85 -76.61 -55.47 12.66
N GLN A 86 -77.63 -56.07 12.05
CA GLN A 86 -78.40 -57.19 12.56
C GLN A 86 -78.34 -58.42 11.63
N GLY A 87 -77.57 -58.35 10.54
CA GLY A 87 -77.42 -59.43 9.55
C GLY A 87 -78.66 -59.68 8.69
N LEU A 88 -79.52 -58.67 8.49
CA LEU A 88 -80.64 -58.74 7.56
C LEU A 88 -80.15 -58.66 6.10
N PRO A 89 -80.86 -59.28 5.13
CA PRO A 89 -80.59 -59.06 3.71
C PRO A 89 -80.81 -57.59 3.33
N VAL A 90 -79.93 -57.05 2.48
CA VAL A 90 -79.97 -55.68 1.97
C VAL A 90 -80.10 -55.72 0.44
N THR A 91 -80.79 -54.72 -0.14
CA THR A 91 -80.82 -54.46 -1.59
C THR A 91 -80.50 -52.99 -1.88
N LEU A 92 -80.09 -52.75 -3.12
CA LEU A 92 -79.99 -51.41 -3.70
C LEU A 92 -81.37 -51.00 -4.22
N GLU A 93 -81.92 -49.87 -3.74
CA GLU A 93 -83.27 -49.39 -4.08
C GLU A 93 -83.27 -48.24 -5.10
N SER A 94 -82.20 -47.43 -5.12
CA SER A 94 -81.97 -46.39 -6.13
C SER A 94 -80.50 -45.97 -6.19
N VAL A 95 -80.09 -45.50 -7.37
CA VAL A 95 -78.88 -44.71 -7.60
C VAL A 95 -79.33 -43.47 -8.39
N VAL A 96 -78.88 -42.28 -7.99
CA VAL A 96 -79.31 -40.99 -8.57
C VAL A 96 -78.08 -40.11 -8.80
N SER A 97 -77.97 -39.47 -9.95
CA SER A 97 -76.87 -38.54 -10.23
C SER A 97 -77.00 -37.25 -9.39
N LEU A 98 -75.89 -36.83 -8.79
CA LEU A 98 -75.78 -35.58 -8.04
C LEU A 98 -75.21 -34.41 -8.88
N THR A 99 -74.72 -34.68 -10.10
CA THR A 99 -74.21 -33.65 -11.03
C THR A 99 -74.97 -33.62 -12.34
N ASP A 100 -75.25 -32.41 -12.84
CA ASP A 100 -75.90 -32.17 -14.15
C ASP A 100 -75.10 -32.73 -15.35
N ALA A 101 -73.88 -33.24 -15.12
CA ALA A 101 -72.99 -33.85 -16.10
C ALA A 101 -73.28 -35.35 -16.39
N CYS A 102 -74.00 -36.05 -15.51
CA CYS A 102 -74.26 -37.49 -15.63
C CYS A 102 -75.75 -37.84 -15.50
N ASP A 103 -76.23 -38.77 -16.34
CA ASP A 103 -77.57 -39.38 -16.24
C ASP A 103 -77.65 -40.40 -15.07
N ASP A 104 -78.87 -40.67 -14.57
CA ASP A 104 -79.14 -41.73 -13.60
C ASP A 104 -78.82 -43.13 -14.17
N PRO A 105 -78.00 -43.96 -13.49
CA PRO A 105 -77.54 -45.25 -14.05
C PRO A 105 -78.55 -46.40 -13.87
N GLU A 106 -78.51 -47.40 -14.77
CA GLU A 106 -79.21 -48.67 -14.55
C GLU A 106 -78.51 -49.51 -13.46
N PHE A 107 -79.28 -50.19 -12.61
CA PHE A 107 -78.74 -50.91 -11.44
C PHE A 107 -79.43 -52.26 -11.16
N ASP A 108 -78.69 -53.21 -10.62
CA ASP A 108 -79.18 -54.50 -10.14
C ASP A 108 -79.36 -54.47 -8.61
N SER A 109 -80.61 -54.59 -8.20
CA SER A 109 -81.06 -54.52 -6.81
C SER A 109 -80.62 -55.72 -5.95
N GLU A 110 -80.48 -56.92 -6.55
CA GLU A 110 -80.07 -58.15 -5.84
C GLU A 110 -78.55 -58.37 -5.88
N ALA A 111 -77.87 -57.88 -6.92
CA ALA A 111 -76.41 -57.96 -7.03
C ALA A 111 -75.66 -56.83 -6.31
N MET A 112 -76.36 -55.76 -5.88
CA MET A 112 -75.78 -54.55 -5.28
C MET A 112 -74.82 -53.80 -6.23
N THR A 113 -75.17 -53.69 -7.51
CA THR A 113 -74.30 -53.09 -8.55
C THR A 113 -75.04 -52.08 -9.44
N PHE A 114 -74.32 -51.14 -10.06
CA PHE A 114 -74.86 -50.22 -11.07
C PHE A 114 -73.89 -49.99 -12.25
N GLU A 115 -74.41 -49.65 -13.43
CA GLU A 115 -73.64 -49.49 -14.68
C GLU A 115 -73.27 -48.04 -14.98
N VAL A 116 -72.00 -47.79 -15.36
CA VAL A 116 -71.49 -46.48 -15.79
C VAL A 116 -70.87 -46.60 -17.19
N ALA A 117 -71.06 -45.59 -18.04
CA ALA A 117 -70.77 -45.63 -19.47
C ALA A 117 -70.00 -44.41 -19.99
N LYS A 118 -69.11 -44.63 -20.97
CA LYS A 118 -68.13 -43.68 -21.51
C LYS A 118 -68.68 -42.47 -22.31
N GLU A 119 -70.00 -42.36 -22.54
CA GLU A 119 -70.55 -41.17 -23.23
C GLU A 119 -70.72 -39.94 -22.31
N ASN A 120 -70.52 -40.09 -21.00
CA ASN A 120 -70.46 -39.00 -20.02
C ASN A 120 -68.99 -38.69 -19.67
N GLN A 121 -68.65 -37.42 -19.47
CA GLN A 121 -67.26 -37.00 -19.28
C GLN A 121 -66.82 -36.97 -17.79
N ASP A 122 -65.59 -37.45 -17.60
CA ASP A 122 -64.60 -37.16 -16.56
C ASP A 122 -64.94 -37.54 -15.10
N THR A 123 -66.11 -37.21 -14.55
CA THR A 123 -66.48 -37.60 -13.16
C THR A 123 -67.99 -37.64 -12.93
N CYS A 124 -68.48 -38.76 -12.37
CA CYS A 124 -69.87 -38.88 -11.92
C CYS A 124 -69.98 -39.06 -10.40
N TYR A 125 -70.94 -38.33 -9.81
CA TYR A 125 -71.29 -38.39 -8.39
C TYR A 125 -72.67 -39.01 -8.24
N PHE A 126 -72.82 -40.03 -7.39
CA PHE A 126 -74.08 -40.77 -7.27
C PHE A 126 -74.54 -40.91 -5.81
N GLU A 127 -75.74 -40.41 -5.49
CA GLU A 127 -76.44 -40.76 -4.24
C GLU A 127 -77.03 -42.16 -4.42
N TYR A 128 -76.59 -43.12 -3.61
CA TYR A 128 -77.13 -44.47 -3.60
C TYR A 128 -77.92 -44.74 -2.31
N THR A 129 -79.10 -45.35 -2.44
CA THR A 129 -79.95 -45.73 -1.31
C THR A 129 -80.12 -47.24 -1.27
N VAL A 130 -79.75 -47.83 -0.13
CA VAL A 130 -79.89 -49.26 0.16
C VAL A 130 -80.91 -49.48 1.26
N LYS A 131 -81.42 -50.70 1.40
CA LYS A 131 -82.50 -51.00 2.35
C LYS A 131 -82.45 -52.42 2.88
N ASN A 132 -82.61 -52.59 4.20
CA ASN A 132 -82.76 -53.91 4.79
C ASN A 132 -84.20 -54.47 4.66
N HIS A 133 -84.29 -55.79 4.49
CA HIS A 133 -85.56 -56.51 4.36
C HIS A 133 -85.92 -57.20 5.66
N ALA A 134 -86.73 -56.52 6.46
CA ALA A 134 -87.27 -57.06 7.69
C ALA A 134 -88.30 -58.17 7.41
N SER A 135 -88.58 -59.01 8.41
CA SER A 135 -89.71 -59.95 8.33
C SER A 135 -91.09 -59.27 8.32
N ASN A 136 -91.14 -57.93 8.45
CA ASN A 136 -92.32 -57.09 8.31
C ASN A 136 -91.93 -55.79 7.60
N THR A 137 -92.42 -55.59 6.36
CA THR A 137 -92.02 -54.46 5.51
C THR A 137 -92.49 -53.08 5.98
N GLU A 138 -93.29 -52.98 7.05
CA GLU A 138 -93.54 -51.72 7.76
C GLU A 138 -92.34 -51.26 8.63
N TRP A 139 -91.36 -52.15 8.88
CA TRP A 139 -90.24 -51.89 9.80
C TRP A 139 -88.87 -51.78 9.12
N ASP A 140 -88.79 -52.11 7.83
CA ASP A 140 -87.62 -51.89 6.98
C ASP A 140 -87.01 -50.50 7.18
N LYS A 141 -85.69 -50.41 6.98
CA LYS A 141 -84.92 -49.17 7.02
C LYS A 141 -84.07 -49.03 5.78
N SER A 142 -84.13 -47.85 5.19
CA SER A 142 -83.16 -47.40 4.21
C SER A 142 -82.00 -46.66 4.87
N ALA A 143 -80.85 -46.70 4.21
CA ALA A 143 -79.71 -45.82 4.44
C ALA A 143 -79.23 -45.30 3.08
N THR A 144 -78.67 -44.10 3.07
CA THR A 144 -78.32 -43.36 1.87
C THR A 144 -76.91 -42.82 2.04
N ALA A 145 -76.08 -42.96 1.01
CA ALA A 145 -74.68 -42.57 0.98
C ALA A 145 -74.27 -42.12 -0.42
N ASP A 146 -73.16 -41.38 -0.47
CA ASP A 146 -72.62 -40.84 -1.71
C ASP A 146 -71.48 -41.74 -2.22
N SER A 147 -71.51 -42.06 -3.51
CA SER A 147 -70.48 -42.81 -4.23
C SER A 147 -69.83 -41.91 -5.27
N TYR A 148 -68.51 -42.04 -5.42
CA TYR A 148 -67.74 -41.30 -6.42
C TYR A 148 -67.22 -42.26 -7.49
N VAL A 149 -67.36 -41.89 -8.77
CA VAL A 149 -66.90 -42.70 -9.90
C VAL A 149 -66.08 -41.85 -10.85
N LEU A 150 -64.77 -42.09 -10.87
CA LEU A 150 -63.88 -41.52 -11.87
C LEU A 150 -63.89 -42.41 -13.11
N VAL A 151 -64.03 -41.82 -14.30
CA VAL A 151 -63.98 -42.54 -15.58
C VAL A 151 -62.78 -42.02 -16.36
N SER A 152 -61.76 -42.86 -16.55
CA SER A 152 -60.48 -42.48 -17.17
C SER A 152 -59.97 -43.56 -18.13
N GLU A 153 -59.08 -43.18 -19.06
CA GLU A 153 -58.37 -44.14 -19.90
C GLU A 153 -57.19 -44.81 -19.18
N THR A 154 -56.58 -44.16 -18.17
CA THR A 154 -55.56 -44.78 -17.28
C THR A 154 -55.75 -44.37 -15.80
N ALA A 155 -55.14 -45.12 -14.87
CA ALA A 155 -55.31 -44.89 -13.43
C ALA A 155 -54.60 -43.62 -12.91
N GLN A 156 -53.41 -43.34 -13.45
CA GLN A 156 -52.44 -42.41 -12.87
C GLN A 156 -52.28 -41.13 -13.68
N SER A 157 -52.68 -41.10 -14.95
CA SER A 157 -52.74 -39.85 -15.72
C SER A 157 -53.87 -38.91 -15.26
N ALA A 158 -54.83 -39.41 -14.48
CA ALA A 158 -56.05 -38.69 -14.07
C ALA A 158 -56.17 -38.45 -12.55
N THR A 159 -55.11 -38.70 -11.78
CA THR A 159 -55.09 -38.51 -10.32
C THR A 159 -53.91 -37.65 -9.87
N LEU A 160 -54.19 -36.57 -9.15
CA LEU A 160 -53.19 -35.70 -8.53
C LEU A 160 -52.79 -36.25 -7.15
N PRO A 161 -51.55 -36.01 -6.68
CA PRO A 161 -51.16 -36.31 -5.31
C PRO A 161 -52.12 -35.66 -4.29
N PRO A 162 -52.50 -36.36 -3.22
CA PRO A 162 -53.43 -35.83 -2.23
C PRO A 162 -52.78 -34.76 -1.37
N ILE A 163 -53.54 -33.71 -1.07
CA ILE A 163 -53.06 -32.57 -0.28
C ILE A 163 -53.52 -32.73 1.18
N SER A 164 -52.59 -32.89 2.10
CA SER A 164 -52.84 -32.84 3.54
C SER A 164 -52.95 -31.39 4.02
N GLN A 165 -53.97 -31.06 4.82
CA GLN A 165 -54.18 -29.73 5.39
C GLN A 165 -54.69 -29.80 6.83
N TYR A 166 -54.51 -28.71 7.58
CA TYR A 166 -55.10 -28.55 8.91
C TYR A 166 -55.67 -27.14 9.12
N THR A 167 -56.67 -27.03 9.98
CA THR A 167 -57.24 -25.75 10.43
C THR A 167 -57.93 -25.92 11.78
N VAL A 168 -58.45 -24.83 12.36
CA VAL A 168 -59.29 -24.89 13.57
C VAL A 168 -60.74 -24.54 13.27
N VAL A 169 -61.65 -25.02 14.13
CA VAL A 169 -63.10 -24.81 14.00
C VAL A 169 -63.48 -23.33 13.81
N ASN A 170 -64.20 -23.04 12.73
CA ASN A 170 -64.58 -21.71 12.20
C ASN A 170 -63.44 -20.81 11.66
N GLN A 171 -62.21 -21.30 11.53
CA GLN A 171 -61.17 -20.60 10.76
C GLN A 171 -61.33 -20.89 9.26
N ASN A 172 -61.26 -19.83 8.44
CA ASN A 172 -61.25 -19.95 6.99
C ASN A 172 -59.82 -20.24 6.52
N LEU A 173 -59.58 -21.45 6.04
CA LEU A 173 -58.39 -21.86 5.32
C LEU A 173 -58.51 -21.42 3.85
N VAL A 174 -57.40 -21.01 3.24
CA VAL A 174 -57.29 -20.81 1.79
C VAL A 174 -56.16 -21.72 1.33
N ILE A 175 -56.44 -22.56 0.35
CA ILE A 175 -55.54 -23.60 -0.15
C ILE A 175 -55.20 -23.22 -1.58
N ASP A 176 -53.93 -22.97 -1.87
CA ASP A 176 -53.43 -22.64 -3.20
C ASP A 176 -52.91 -23.92 -3.86
N LEU A 177 -53.53 -24.35 -4.97
CA LEU A 177 -53.19 -25.64 -5.58
C LEU A 177 -51.85 -25.59 -6.30
N GLU A 178 -51.41 -24.43 -6.80
CA GLU A 178 -50.09 -24.26 -7.41
C GLU A 178 -48.99 -24.32 -6.32
N GLU A 179 -49.23 -23.74 -5.14
CA GLU A 179 -48.32 -23.85 -4.00
C GLU A 179 -48.28 -25.27 -3.42
N GLN A 180 -49.44 -25.91 -3.19
CA GLN A 180 -49.51 -27.20 -2.50
C GLN A 180 -49.11 -28.40 -3.37
N LEU A 181 -49.36 -28.37 -4.69
CA LEU A 181 -48.86 -29.40 -5.60
C LEU A 181 -47.45 -29.12 -6.11
N ALA A 182 -47.01 -27.84 -6.11
CA ALA A 182 -45.70 -27.40 -6.56
C ALA A 182 -45.31 -28.01 -7.93
N GLY A 183 -44.27 -28.86 -7.97
CA GLY A 183 -43.82 -29.54 -9.20
C GLY A 183 -44.82 -30.54 -9.80
N TYR A 184 -45.83 -30.97 -9.03
CA TYR A 184 -46.93 -31.81 -9.49
C TYR A 184 -48.13 -31.01 -10.04
N TYR A 185 -48.12 -29.66 -10.00
CA TYR A 185 -49.19 -28.89 -10.64
C TYR A 185 -49.05 -28.97 -12.17
N PRO A 186 -50.03 -29.52 -12.91
CA PRO A 186 -49.87 -29.75 -14.34
C PRO A 186 -49.92 -28.44 -15.13
N ALA A 187 -48.83 -28.14 -15.83
CA ALA A 187 -48.63 -26.86 -16.50
C ALA A 187 -49.69 -26.63 -17.61
N GLY A 188 -50.50 -25.58 -17.45
CA GLY A 188 -51.55 -25.23 -18.40
C GLY A 188 -52.91 -25.87 -18.11
N TYR A 189 -53.18 -26.24 -16.87
CA TYR A 189 -54.50 -26.63 -16.35
C TYR A 189 -55.09 -25.55 -15.43
N ILE A 190 -56.42 -25.56 -15.29
CA ILE A 190 -57.18 -24.66 -14.41
C ILE A 190 -58.13 -25.44 -13.50
N LEU A 191 -58.34 -24.93 -12.28
CA LEU A 191 -59.29 -25.47 -11.31
C LEU A 191 -60.75 -25.30 -11.79
N ASP A 192 -61.54 -26.37 -11.73
CA ASP A 192 -62.97 -26.33 -12.05
C ASP A 192 -63.83 -25.61 -11.01
N GLN A 193 -65.04 -25.21 -11.42
CA GLN A 193 -65.94 -24.41 -10.57
C GLN A 193 -66.77 -25.26 -9.58
N ASP A 194 -66.76 -26.58 -9.74
CA ASP A 194 -67.46 -27.53 -8.88
C ASP A 194 -66.46 -28.29 -7.99
N VAL A 195 -66.63 -28.17 -6.67
CA VAL A 195 -65.84 -28.89 -5.66
C VAL A 195 -66.77 -29.48 -4.60
N VAL A 196 -66.48 -30.68 -4.13
CA VAL A 196 -67.39 -31.44 -3.25
C VAL A 196 -66.76 -31.67 -1.88
N VAL A 197 -67.45 -31.26 -0.81
CA VAL A 197 -66.99 -31.47 0.57
C VAL A 197 -67.66 -32.70 1.17
N LEU A 198 -66.84 -33.68 1.52
CA LEU A 198 -67.22 -34.93 2.15
C LEU A 198 -66.89 -34.83 3.66
N GLY A 199 -67.92 -34.88 4.50
CA GLY A 199 -67.78 -34.71 5.95
C GLY A 199 -68.43 -33.40 6.43
N SER A 200 -67.63 -32.39 6.75
CA SER A 200 -68.10 -31.16 7.38
C SER A 200 -67.51 -29.88 6.79
N GLY A 201 -68.26 -28.78 6.90
CA GLY A 201 -67.86 -27.46 6.43
C GLY A 201 -68.40 -27.12 5.04
N ASN A 202 -67.73 -26.19 4.38
CA ASN A 202 -68.04 -25.73 3.03
C ASN A 202 -66.75 -25.29 2.32
N ALA A 203 -66.61 -25.64 1.05
CA ALA A 203 -65.53 -25.19 0.17
C ALA A 203 -66.06 -24.18 -0.86
N THR A 204 -65.17 -23.39 -1.46
CA THR A 204 -65.50 -22.47 -2.56
C THR A 204 -64.25 -22.30 -3.43
N PRO A 205 -64.30 -22.67 -4.73
CA PRO A 205 -63.15 -22.60 -5.63
C PRO A 205 -63.04 -21.22 -6.27
N ASP A 206 -61.82 -20.83 -6.64
CA ASP A 206 -61.52 -19.71 -7.53
C ASP A 206 -60.63 -20.18 -8.68
N SER A 207 -61.28 -20.51 -9.80
CA SER A 207 -60.66 -20.91 -11.07
C SER A 207 -59.79 -19.83 -11.73
N THR A 208 -59.68 -18.63 -11.14
CA THR A 208 -58.84 -17.54 -11.64
C THR A 208 -57.45 -17.54 -11.01
N ASN A 209 -57.37 -18.08 -9.77
CA ASN A 209 -56.15 -18.11 -8.96
C ASN A 209 -55.81 -19.55 -8.51
N ASN A 210 -56.51 -20.56 -9.04
CA ASN A 210 -56.37 -21.98 -8.69
C ASN A 210 -56.38 -22.26 -7.17
N THR A 211 -57.22 -21.54 -6.42
CA THR A 211 -57.34 -21.70 -4.96
C THR A 211 -58.70 -22.24 -4.52
N ILE A 212 -58.75 -22.90 -3.36
CA ILE A 212 -59.98 -23.34 -2.70
C ILE A 212 -60.03 -22.74 -1.29
N SER A 213 -61.08 -21.96 -1.00
CA SER A 213 -61.37 -21.47 0.35
C SER A 213 -62.26 -22.47 1.10
N TYR A 214 -61.84 -22.92 2.29
CA TYR A 214 -62.55 -23.92 3.09
C TYR A 214 -62.74 -23.47 4.55
N MET A 215 -63.87 -23.84 5.15
CA MET A 215 -64.18 -23.57 6.56
C MET A 215 -65.17 -24.59 7.12
N SER A 216 -64.92 -25.12 8.32
CA SER A 216 -65.86 -26.00 9.03
C SER A 216 -66.23 -25.53 10.45
N PRO A 217 -67.51 -25.64 10.86
CA PRO A 217 -67.94 -25.41 12.23
C PRO A 217 -67.78 -26.63 13.16
N ASN A 218 -67.32 -27.78 12.65
CA ASN A 218 -67.16 -29.02 13.40
C ASN A 218 -65.70 -29.50 13.38
N LYS A 219 -65.27 -30.22 14.41
CA LYS A 219 -63.95 -30.87 14.47
C LYS A 219 -63.97 -32.27 13.84
N GLY A 220 -62.83 -32.73 13.34
CA GLY A 220 -62.63 -33.99 12.62
C GLY A 220 -61.97 -33.76 11.25
N VAL A 221 -61.61 -34.83 10.55
CA VAL A 221 -61.14 -34.75 9.16
C VAL A 221 -62.35 -34.56 8.23
N SER A 222 -62.17 -33.81 7.15
CA SER A 222 -63.15 -33.67 6.07
C SER A 222 -62.42 -33.53 4.74
N ARG A 223 -62.89 -34.23 3.70
CA ARG A 223 -62.25 -34.25 2.39
C ARG A 223 -62.90 -33.25 1.45
N ILE A 224 -62.11 -32.59 0.61
CA ILE A 224 -62.55 -31.80 -0.52
C ILE A 224 -62.12 -32.52 -1.79
N LEU A 225 -63.05 -32.86 -2.67
CA LEU A 225 -62.75 -33.33 -4.03
C LEU A 225 -62.76 -32.15 -4.99
N TYR A 226 -61.81 -32.14 -5.93
CA TYR A 226 -61.68 -31.13 -6.98
C TYR A 226 -61.17 -31.76 -8.28
N SER A 227 -61.31 -31.03 -9.39
CA SER A 227 -60.67 -31.38 -10.67
C SER A 227 -59.92 -30.18 -11.25
N LEU A 228 -58.87 -30.50 -12.02
CA LEU A 228 -58.16 -29.57 -12.87
C LEU A 228 -58.41 -29.99 -14.33
N THR A 229 -58.87 -29.06 -15.17
CA THR A 229 -59.13 -29.30 -16.61
C THR A 229 -58.07 -28.58 -17.47
N SER A 230 -57.65 -29.21 -18.57
CA SER A 230 -56.65 -28.66 -19.49
C SER A 230 -57.12 -27.38 -20.19
N ASN A 231 -56.19 -26.50 -20.58
CA ASN A 231 -56.49 -25.25 -21.31
C ASN A 231 -57.23 -25.43 -22.65
N ASP A 232 -57.22 -26.64 -23.24
CA ASP A 232 -57.98 -26.99 -24.44
C ASP A 232 -59.26 -27.81 -24.16
N GLY A 233 -59.51 -28.22 -22.92
CA GLY A 233 -60.70 -28.95 -22.49
C GLY A 233 -60.77 -30.37 -23.03
N LEU A 234 -59.62 -31.05 -23.11
CA LEU A 234 -59.48 -32.41 -23.66
C LEU A 234 -58.91 -33.43 -22.65
N ASP A 235 -58.38 -32.98 -21.51
CA ASP A 235 -57.78 -33.81 -20.47
C ASP A 235 -58.09 -33.21 -19.08
N THR A 236 -58.36 -34.08 -18.10
CA THR A 236 -58.95 -33.71 -16.81
C THR A 236 -58.39 -34.60 -15.70
N MET A 237 -57.81 -33.98 -14.67
CA MET A 237 -57.20 -34.67 -13.53
C MET A 237 -58.00 -34.41 -12.25
N ALA A 238 -58.37 -35.45 -11.52
CA ALA A 238 -59.02 -35.33 -10.22
C ALA A 238 -57.99 -35.28 -9.08
N GLY A 239 -58.28 -34.51 -8.03
CA GLY A 239 -57.48 -34.48 -6.81
C GLY A 239 -58.36 -34.45 -5.57
N TYR A 240 -57.73 -34.67 -4.41
CA TYR A 240 -58.42 -34.52 -3.13
C TYR A 240 -57.55 -33.88 -2.05
N ILE A 241 -58.22 -33.18 -1.15
CA ILE A 241 -57.62 -32.45 -0.03
C ILE A 241 -58.25 -32.98 1.25
N ASP A 242 -57.47 -33.56 2.14
CA ASP A 242 -57.96 -33.92 3.48
C ASP A 242 -57.63 -32.79 4.45
N VAL A 243 -58.67 -32.21 5.06
CA VAL A 243 -58.52 -31.11 6.01
C VAL A 243 -58.84 -31.60 7.43
N ALA A 244 -57.82 -31.70 8.26
CA ALA A 244 -57.94 -32.00 9.69
C ALA A 244 -58.39 -30.74 10.46
N VAL A 245 -59.63 -30.73 10.95
CA VAL A 245 -60.21 -29.60 11.69
C VAL A 245 -60.11 -29.84 13.19
N SER A 246 -59.23 -29.09 13.86
CA SER A 246 -58.97 -29.20 15.30
C SER A 246 -59.77 -28.20 16.15
N ALA A 247 -59.90 -28.47 17.44
CA ALA A 247 -60.61 -27.59 18.38
C ALA A 247 -59.74 -26.41 18.86
N GLU A 248 -60.35 -25.23 19.04
CA GLU A 248 -59.66 -24.06 19.64
C GLU A 248 -59.09 -24.39 21.05
N GLY A 249 -57.78 -24.17 21.24
CA GLY A 249 -57.14 -24.24 22.56
C GLY A 249 -56.60 -25.62 22.97
N ASN A 250 -56.54 -26.57 22.04
CA ASN A 250 -55.77 -27.82 22.15
C ASN A 250 -54.58 -27.70 21.17
N ASN A 251 -53.39 -28.22 21.51
CA ASN A 251 -52.35 -28.34 20.48
C ASN A 251 -52.77 -29.40 19.46
N MET A 252 -52.34 -29.26 18.21
CA MET A 252 -52.67 -30.24 17.17
C MET A 252 -51.59 -31.33 17.17
N PRO A 253 -51.95 -32.61 17.04
CA PRO A 253 -50.97 -33.64 16.73
C PRO A 253 -50.32 -33.33 15.39
N VAL A 254 -49.11 -33.84 15.21
CA VAL A 254 -48.37 -33.81 13.96
C VAL A 254 -48.43 -35.20 13.35
N ALA A 255 -48.68 -35.24 12.05
CA ALA A 255 -48.44 -36.39 11.19
C ALA A 255 -47.59 -35.90 10.02
N GLU A 256 -46.63 -36.70 9.58
CA GLU A 256 -45.65 -36.33 8.57
C GLU A 256 -45.84 -37.16 7.30
N ASP A 257 -45.71 -36.53 6.14
CA ASP A 257 -45.76 -37.23 4.84
C ASP A 257 -44.46 -38.03 4.67
N PHE A 258 -44.53 -39.29 4.22
CA PHE A 258 -43.34 -40.15 4.10
C PHE A 258 -43.41 -41.20 2.97
N GLU A 259 -42.25 -41.64 2.51
CA GLU A 259 -42.13 -42.79 1.60
C GLU A 259 -42.21 -44.09 2.42
N GLY A 260 -43.17 -44.94 2.05
CA GLY A 260 -43.50 -46.20 2.72
C GLY A 260 -42.63 -47.38 2.28
N PRO A 261 -43.10 -48.63 2.49
CA PRO A 261 -42.32 -49.79 2.10
C PRO A 261 -42.24 -49.94 0.57
N GLU A 262 -41.02 -50.03 0.05
CA GLU A 262 -40.70 -50.40 -1.34
C GLU A 262 -40.67 -51.94 -1.50
N ASN A 263 -40.38 -52.45 -2.72
CA ASN A 263 -40.22 -53.89 -2.99
C ASN A 263 -41.50 -54.71 -2.67
N ILE A 264 -42.67 -54.08 -2.76
CA ILE A 264 -43.96 -54.75 -2.60
C ILE A 264 -44.39 -55.33 -3.95
N MET A 265 -44.64 -56.64 -4.03
CA MET A 265 -45.22 -57.23 -5.25
C MET A 265 -46.74 -57.01 -5.32
N SER A 266 -47.27 -56.82 -6.52
CA SER A 266 -48.73 -56.76 -6.76
C SER A 266 -49.49 -57.92 -6.08
N GLY A 267 -50.64 -57.61 -5.47
CA GLY A 267 -51.48 -58.55 -4.74
C GLY A 267 -50.94 -59.00 -3.37
N VAL A 268 -49.77 -58.51 -2.93
CA VAL A 268 -49.24 -58.78 -1.59
C VAL A 268 -49.83 -57.80 -0.57
N LYS A 269 -50.34 -58.35 0.54
CA LYS A 269 -50.81 -57.57 1.68
C LYS A 269 -49.65 -57.21 2.60
N VAL A 270 -49.46 -55.92 2.86
CA VAL A 270 -48.42 -55.36 3.73
C VAL A 270 -49.07 -54.56 4.85
N THR A 271 -48.48 -54.55 6.05
CA THR A 271 -48.93 -53.71 7.17
C THR A 271 -47.94 -52.55 7.33
N VAL A 272 -48.44 -51.32 7.28
CA VAL A 272 -47.68 -50.07 7.46
C VAL A 272 -47.95 -49.55 8.87
N ASP A 273 -46.91 -49.16 9.60
CA ASP A 273 -46.99 -48.56 10.94
C ASP A 273 -46.44 -47.13 10.86
N VAL A 274 -47.26 -46.13 11.21
CA VAL A 274 -46.90 -44.71 11.14
C VAL A 274 -46.35 -44.18 12.46
N SER A 275 -46.09 -45.04 13.46
CA SER A 275 -45.76 -44.62 14.83
C SER A 275 -44.52 -43.73 14.98
N ASP A 276 -43.54 -43.82 14.07
CA ASP A 276 -42.36 -42.94 14.06
C ASP A 276 -42.61 -41.62 13.27
N HIS A 277 -43.72 -41.52 12.53
CA HIS A 277 -44.13 -40.35 11.71
C HIS A 277 -45.30 -39.55 12.32
N ILE A 278 -45.71 -39.89 13.55
CA ILE A 278 -46.77 -39.18 14.29
C ILE A 278 -46.28 -38.74 15.67
N SER A 279 -46.63 -37.52 16.09
CA SER A 279 -46.27 -37.02 17.41
C SER A 279 -47.33 -36.07 17.99
N ASP A 280 -47.36 -35.94 19.32
CA ASP A 280 -48.30 -35.06 20.02
C ASP A 280 -47.52 -34.03 20.88
N PRO A 281 -47.67 -32.72 20.64
CA PRO A 281 -46.95 -31.69 21.39
C PRO A 281 -47.28 -31.63 22.90
N ASP A 282 -48.47 -32.09 23.31
CA ASP A 282 -48.89 -32.15 24.71
C ASP A 282 -48.62 -33.53 25.36
N GLY A 283 -48.14 -34.51 24.57
CA GLY A 283 -47.75 -35.86 25.00
C GLY A 283 -48.92 -36.84 25.11
N ASP A 284 -50.01 -36.60 24.37
CA ASP A 284 -51.20 -37.44 24.41
C ASP A 284 -51.13 -38.72 23.55
N ALA A 285 -52.04 -39.64 23.82
CA ALA A 285 -52.09 -40.94 23.15
C ALA A 285 -52.82 -40.81 21.81
N LEU A 286 -52.10 -41.08 20.73
CA LEU A 286 -52.61 -41.00 19.37
C LEU A 286 -53.25 -42.32 18.92
N GLN A 287 -54.32 -42.21 18.14
CA GLN A 287 -54.90 -43.29 17.35
C GLN A 287 -54.94 -42.89 15.87
N LEU A 288 -54.39 -43.75 15.00
CA LEU A 288 -54.75 -43.82 13.58
C LEU A 288 -56.15 -44.46 13.49
N THR A 289 -57.15 -43.68 13.06
CA THR A 289 -58.54 -44.16 12.98
C THR A 289 -58.85 -44.80 11.63
N ASP A 290 -58.30 -44.23 10.55
CA ASP A 290 -58.58 -44.61 9.18
C ASP A 290 -57.34 -44.39 8.30
N ALA A 291 -57.30 -45.10 7.18
CA ALA A 291 -56.37 -44.88 6.07
C ALA A 291 -57.16 -45.01 4.76
N TYR A 292 -56.71 -44.36 3.68
CA TYR A 292 -57.43 -44.30 2.42
C TYR A 292 -56.46 -44.19 1.23
N ALA A 293 -56.66 -45.02 0.20
CA ALA A 293 -56.04 -44.87 -1.11
C ALA A 293 -57.12 -44.77 -2.20
N PHE A 294 -56.83 -44.13 -3.33
CA PHE A 294 -57.81 -43.92 -4.41
C PHE A 294 -57.98 -45.15 -5.33
N ASN A 295 -56.93 -45.95 -5.45
CA ASN A 295 -56.75 -47.03 -6.42
C ASN A 295 -56.19 -48.34 -5.79
N ALA A 296 -56.20 -48.45 -4.46
CA ALA A 296 -55.74 -49.62 -3.69
C ALA A 296 -56.54 -49.79 -2.40
N ASP A 297 -56.47 -50.97 -1.78
CA ASP A 297 -57.07 -51.23 -0.46
C ASP A 297 -56.16 -50.68 0.65
N ALA A 298 -56.70 -49.81 1.50
CA ALA A 298 -56.04 -49.32 2.73
C ALA A 298 -57.03 -49.37 3.91
N ILE A 299 -56.70 -50.08 4.99
CA ILE A 299 -57.64 -50.33 6.12
C ILE A 299 -56.89 -50.32 7.45
N ALA A 300 -57.28 -49.46 8.40
CA ALA A 300 -56.70 -49.40 9.76
C ALA A 300 -56.80 -50.76 10.49
N THR A 301 -55.71 -51.24 11.11
CA THR A 301 -55.65 -52.65 11.58
C THR A 301 -56.54 -52.97 12.78
N ASP A 302 -56.79 -51.99 13.66
CA ASP A 302 -57.74 -52.12 14.79
C ASP A 302 -58.37 -50.75 15.13
N GLN A 303 -59.53 -50.45 14.51
CA GLN A 303 -60.28 -49.21 14.75
C GLN A 303 -60.87 -49.09 16.17
N ASP A 304 -61.04 -50.20 16.90
CA ASP A 304 -61.50 -50.19 18.30
C ASP A 304 -60.34 -49.86 19.28
N SER A 305 -59.08 -49.85 18.82
CA SER A 305 -57.89 -49.64 19.64
C SER A 305 -57.44 -48.18 19.66
N LEU A 306 -57.64 -47.51 20.80
CA LEU A 306 -57.18 -46.14 21.10
C LEU A 306 -55.64 -45.96 21.15
N THR A 307 -54.88 -46.93 20.66
CA THR A 307 -53.42 -46.86 20.45
C THR A 307 -53.03 -47.61 19.16
N ASN A 308 -53.94 -47.67 18.17
CA ASN A 308 -53.60 -48.14 16.83
C ASN A 308 -52.71 -47.12 16.12
N THR A 309 -51.62 -47.55 15.52
CA THR A 309 -50.71 -46.72 14.70
C THR A 309 -50.50 -47.29 13.31
N SER A 310 -51.26 -48.32 12.93
CA SER A 310 -51.01 -49.07 11.69
C SER A 310 -52.27 -49.31 10.87
N PHE A 311 -52.04 -49.49 9.57
CA PHE A 311 -53.03 -49.90 8.60
C PHE A 311 -52.45 -51.00 7.70
N ASP A 312 -53.35 -51.78 7.13
CA ASP A 312 -53.05 -52.79 6.13
C ASP A 312 -53.27 -52.22 4.72
N PHE A 313 -52.31 -52.44 3.82
CA PHE A 313 -52.31 -52.02 2.42
C PHE A 313 -52.33 -53.23 1.47
N THR A 314 -52.99 -53.12 0.32
CA THR A 314 -52.88 -54.08 -0.81
C THR A 314 -53.22 -53.39 -2.15
N ALA A 315 -52.34 -53.53 -3.14
CA ALA A 315 -52.57 -53.08 -4.52
C ALA A 315 -52.84 -54.25 -5.48
N SER A 316 -53.52 -53.99 -6.60
CA SER A 316 -53.86 -54.99 -7.63
C SER A 316 -52.95 -54.97 -8.87
N GLY A 317 -52.03 -54.03 -8.97
CA GLY A 317 -51.05 -53.87 -10.05
C GLY A 317 -49.77 -53.22 -9.53
N PRO A 318 -48.71 -53.13 -10.36
CA PRO A 318 -47.54 -52.32 -10.04
C PRO A 318 -47.89 -50.82 -10.03
N GLY A 319 -47.10 -50.03 -9.32
CA GLY A 319 -47.12 -48.58 -9.36
C GLY A 319 -46.94 -47.85 -8.04
N THR A 320 -47.01 -46.53 -8.10
CA THR A 320 -47.04 -45.64 -6.94
C THR A 320 -48.48 -45.43 -6.46
N TYR A 321 -48.68 -45.50 -5.14
CA TYR A 321 -49.97 -45.40 -4.47
C TYR A 321 -49.89 -44.46 -3.27
N ASP A 322 -50.57 -43.30 -3.34
CA ASP A 322 -50.61 -42.32 -2.26
C ASP A 322 -51.76 -42.63 -1.29
N VAL A 323 -51.41 -42.90 -0.02
CA VAL A 323 -52.35 -43.32 1.03
C VAL A 323 -52.44 -42.26 2.13
N SER A 324 -53.56 -41.54 2.21
CA SER A 324 -53.82 -40.60 3.31
C SER A 324 -54.19 -41.36 4.58
N TYR A 325 -53.60 -40.99 5.72
CA TYR A 325 -53.84 -41.62 7.02
C TYR A 325 -54.26 -40.59 8.09
N TYR A 326 -55.29 -40.91 8.90
CA TYR A 326 -55.94 -39.96 9.81
C TYR A 326 -55.63 -40.26 11.28
N VAL A 327 -55.23 -39.23 12.03
CA VAL A 327 -54.74 -39.35 13.41
C VAL A 327 -55.52 -38.43 14.36
N THR A 328 -55.79 -38.87 15.59
CA THR A 328 -56.40 -38.02 16.65
C THR A 328 -55.84 -38.30 18.05
N ASP A 329 -55.85 -37.27 18.89
CA ASP A 329 -55.51 -37.26 20.33
C ASP A 329 -56.70 -37.64 21.26
N HIS A 330 -57.89 -37.80 20.68
CA HIS A 330 -59.20 -37.88 21.33
C HIS A 330 -59.64 -36.67 22.20
N ARG A 331 -58.82 -35.62 22.37
CA ARG A 331 -59.19 -34.41 23.12
C ARG A 331 -59.74 -33.31 22.22
N GLY A 332 -59.19 -33.12 21.04
CA GLY A 332 -59.54 -32.00 20.17
C GLY A 332 -58.72 -31.88 18.91
N GLY A 333 -57.50 -32.43 18.92
CA GLY A 333 -56.61 -32.46 17.79
C GLY A 333 -56.94 -33.57 16.79
N TYR A 334 -56.75 -33.23 15.51
CA TYR A 334 -56.73 -34.14 14.38
C TYR A 334 -55.54 -33.77 13.50
N ALA A 335 -54.93 -34.77 12.87
CA ALA A 335 -53.93 -34.62 11.82
C ALA A 335 -54.24 -35.57 10.66
N VAL A 336 -53.72 -35.24 9.50
CA VAL A 336 -53.68 -36.08 8.31
C VAL A 336 -52.35 -35.86 7.62
N ALA A 337 -51.80 -36.95 7.08
CA ALA A 337 -50.61 -36.99 6.26
C ALA A 337 -50.73 -38.13 5.23
N VAL A 338 -49.81 -38.20 4.28
CA VAL A 338 -49.77 -39.15 3.17
C VAL A 338 -48.57 -40.08 3.36
N VAL A 339 -48.78 -41.39 3.20
CA VAL A 339 -47.69 -42.32 2.92
C VAL A 339 -47.76 -42.77 1.47
N ARG A 340 -46.68 -42.54 0.73
CA ARG A 340 -46.52 -42.98 -0.65
C ARG A 340 -45.96 -44.40 -0.65
N ILE A 341 -46.57 -45.31 -1.40
CA ILE A 341 -46.20 -46.73 -1.42
C ILE A 341 -45.90 -47.17 -2.84
N THR A 342 -44.74 -47.80 -3.04
CA THR A 342 -44.27 -48.26 -4.34
C THR A 342 -44.40 -49.77 -4.46
N VAL A 343 -45.12 -50.21 -5.50
CA VAL A 343 -45.42 -51.61 -5.81
C VAL A 343 -44.75 -51.97 -7.14
N GLU A 344 -43.98 -53.04 -7.15
CA GLU A 344 -43.12 -53.41 -8.27
C GLU A 344 -43.76 -54.45 -9.20
N HIS A 345 -43.23 -54.54 -10.42
CA HIS A 345 -43.66 -55.46 -11.47
C HIS A 345 -42.68 -56.64 -11.57
N ASP A 346 -43.19 -57.86 -11.79
CA ASP A 346 -42.45 -59.13 -11.69
C ASP A 346 -41.72 -59.50 -12.99
N THR A 347 -40.62 -58.82 -13.30
CA THR A 347 -39.75 -59.14 -14.46
C THR A 347 -38.73 -60.24 -14.14
N PRO A 348 -38.35 -61.09 -15.12
CA PRO A 348 -37.25 -62.06 -14.95
C PRO A 348 -35.85 -61.41 -15.08
N TRP A 349 -35.78 -60.09 -15.17
CA TRP A 349 -34.55 -59.29 -15.18
C TRP A 349 -34.57 -58.22 -14.08
N ASP A 350 -33.41 -58.01 -13.46
CA ASP A 350 -33.12 -57.02 -12.41
C ASP A 350 -32.12 -55.95 -12.94
N ASP A 351 -31.82 -54.94 -12.13
CA ASP A 351 -30.72 -53.98 -12.38
C ASP A 351 -29.35 -54.68 -12.49
N ILE A 352 -28.53 -54.27 -13.47
CA ILE A 352 -27.17 -54.81 -13.65
C ILE A 352 -26.15 -53.95 -12.92
N ILE A 353 -25.46 -54.54 -11.95
CA ILE A 353 -24.29 -53.96 -11.28
C ILE A 353 -23.01 -54.55 -11.90
N LEU A 354 -22.11 -53.71 -12.40
CA LEU A 354 -20.82 -54.11 -12.97
C LEU A 354 -19.73 -54.28 -11.90
N SER A 355 -18.61 -54.91 -12.26
CA SER A 355 -17.46 -55.11 -11.34
C SER A 355 -16.71 -53.82 -10.97
N ASN A 356 -17.03 -52.71 -11.62
CA ASN A 356 -16.60 -51.36 -11.26
C ASN A 356 -17.57 -50.63 -10.30
N ASN A 357 -18.72 -51.25 -9.97
CA ASN A 357 -19.87 -50.72 -9.21
C ASN A 357 -20.77 -49.69 -9.92
N GLU A 358 -20.66 -49.52 -11.25
CA GLU A 358 -21.71 -48.86 -12.02
C GLU A 358 -22.99 -49.72 -12.04
N VAL A 359 -24.14 -49.08 -11.78
CA VAL A 359 -25.47 -49.69 -11.82
C VAL A 359 -26.21 -49.22 -13.06
N TYR A 360 -26.84 -50.14 -13.79
CA TYR A 360 -27.68 -49.89 -14.95
C TYR A 360 -29.08 -50.43 -14.70
N THR A 361 -30.12 -49.61 -14.89
CA THR A 361 -31.50 -49.98 -14.56
C THR A 361 -32.08 -51.05 -15.48
N ALA A 362 -32.83 -51.98 -14.90
CA ALA A 362 -33.75 -52.86 -15.60
C ALA A 362 -34.61 -52.07 -16.62
N PRO A 363 -34.65 -52.50 -17.90
CA PRO A 363 -35.52 -51.88 -18.91
C PRO A 363 -37.00 -52.09 -18.61
N TRP A 364 -37.82 -51.10 -18.98
CA TRP A 364 -39.25 -51.09 -18.68
C TRP A 364 -40.07 -52.04 -19.58
N GLU A 365 -40.75 -52.98 -18.95
CA GLU A 365 -41.89 -53.72 -19.51
C GLU A 365 -43.16 -52.82 -19.52
N LYS A 366 -44.10 -53.07 -20.43
CA LYS A 366 -45.33 -52.27 -20.61
C LYS A 366 -46.22 -52.17 -19.36
N GLU A 367 -46.57 -53.27 -18.70
CA GLU A 367 -47.39 -53.25 -17.48
C GLU A 367 -46.67 -52.50 -16.35
N GLY A 368 -45.34 -52.63 -16.28
CA GLY A 368 -44.50 -51.80 -15.43
C GLY A 368 -44.61 -50.30 -15.78
N ALA A 369 -44.35 -49.93 -17.04
CA ALA A 369 -44.38 -48.53 -17.47
C ALA A 369 -45.77 -47.88 -17.33
N ASP A 370 -46.84 -48.57 -17.72
CA ASP A 370 -48.22 -48.14 -17.52
C ASP A 370 -48.52 -47.93 -16.02
N GLY A 371 -48.01 -48.83 -15.17
CA GLY A 371 -48.14 -48.77 -13.71
C GLY A 371 -47.30 -47.69 -13.03
N PHE A 372 -46.31 -47.09 -13.71
CA PHE A 372 -45.57 -45.92 -13.23
C PHE A 372 -45.86 -44.66 -14.05
N ASN A 373 -46.92 -44.67 -14.88
CA ASN A 373 -47.31 -43.59 -15.79
C ASN A 373 -46.16 -43.08 -16.70
N ILE A 374 -45.30 -43.99 -17.15
CA ILE A 374 -44.08 -43.68 -17.90
C ILE A 374 -44.38 -43.56 -19.40
N PRO A 375 -44.20 -42.38 -20.02
CA PRO A 375 -44.57 -42.15 -21.42
C PRO A 375 -43.55 -42.74 -22.39
N TYR A 376 -43.89 -43.87 -23.02
CA TYR A 376 -43.14 -44.50 -24.12
C TYR A 376 -43.73 -44.13 -25.51
N GLN A 377 -43.04 -44.49 -26.60
CA GLN A 377 -43.47 -44.19 -27.98
C GLN A 377 -44.23 -45.36 -28.62
N THR A 378 -43.82 -46.60 -28.32
CA THR A 378 -44.47 -47.86 -28.74
C THR A 378 -43.94 -49.01 -27.88
N VAL A 379 -44.51 -50.22 -28.02
CA VAL A 379 -43.93 -51.46 -27.50
C VAL A 379 -43.39 -52.36 -28.62
N ALA A 380 -42.51 -53.29 -28.27
CA ALA A 380 -42.08 -54.40 -29.12
C ALA A 380 -42.14 -55.73 -28.33
N PRO A 381 -42.75 -56.80 -28.88
CA PRO A 381 -42.91 -58.07 -28.17
C PRO A 381 -41.63 -58.91 -28.21
N GLU A 382 -41.19 -59.42 -27.06
CA GLU A 382 -40.03 -60.31 -26.93
C GLU A 382 -40.33 -61.51 -26.01
N THR A 383 -39.83 -62.70 -26.37
CA THR A 383 -40.00 -63.92 -25.56
C THR A 383 -38.76 -64.16 -24.70
N ILE A 384 -38.86 -63.92 -23.39
CA ILE A 384 -37.75 -64.05 -22.42
C ILE A 384 -38.07 -65.19 -21.45
N ASP A 385 -37.12 -66.12 -21.28
CA ASP A 385 -37.24 -67.38 -20.52
C ASP A 385 -38.47 -68.27 -20.80
N GLY A 386 -39.22 -67.98 -21.87
CA GLY A 386 -40.41 -68.71 -22.30
C GLY A 386 -41.74 -68.03 -21.98
N THR A 387 -41.71 -66.81 -21.43
CA THR A 387 -42.85 -65.89 -21.31
C THR A 387 -42.73 -64.81 -22.39
N ASP A 388 -43.86 -64.36 -22.95
CA ASP A 388 -43.91 -63.24 -23.90
C ASP A 388 -44.17 -61.93 -23.13
N TYR A 389 -43.33 -60.91 -23.34
CA TYR A 389 -43.42 -59.57 -22.71
C TYR A 389 -43.54 -58.49 -23.78
N GLU A 390 -44.15 -57.34 -23.45
CA GLU A 390 -44.19 -56.15 -24.31
C GLU A 390 -43.16 -55.12 -23.81
N ILE A 391 -41.99 -55.09 -24.44
CA ILE A 391 -40.89 -54.20 -24.06
C ILE A 391 -41.19 -52.77 -24.53
N THR A 392 -41.07 -51.78 -23.66
CA THR A 392 -41.31 -50.37 -24.04
C THR A 392 -40.14 -49.79 -24.82
N LEU A 393 -40.48 -48.98 -25.82
CA LEU A 393 -39.52 -48.27 -26.67
C LEU A 393 -39.83 -46.77 -26.67
N PHE A 394 -38.79 -45.97 -26.48
CA PHE A 394 -38.83 -44.53 -26.25
C PHE A 394 -38.21 -43.78 -27.43
N ASN A 395 -38.61 -42.53 -27.66
CA ASN A 395 -37.74 -41.59 -28.37
C ASN A 395 -36.61 -41.09 -27.42
N HIS A 396 -35.62 -40.36 -27.93
CA HIS A 396 -34.47 -39.94 -27.11
C HIS A 396 -34.85 -39.01 -25.95
N GLU A 397 -35.72 -38.01 -26.19
CA GLU A 397 -36.20 -37.07 -25.17
C GLU A 397 -36.99 -37.79 -24.06
N GLN A 398 -37.79 -38.79 -24.41
CA GLN A 398 -38.47 -39.66 -23.45
C GLN A 398 -37.48 -40.54 -22.66
N ALA A 399 -36.46 -41.12 -23.31
CA ALA A 399 -35.46 -41.94 -22.64
C ALA A 399 -34.61 -41.12 -21.63
N GLU A 400 -34.19 -39.92 -22.04
CA GLU A 400 -33.48 -38.97 -21.18
C GLU A 400 -34.36 -38.54 -19.99
N SER A 401 -35.64 -38.21 -20.25
CA SER A 401 -36.62 -37.85 -19.21
C SER A 401 -36.89 -38.98 -18.20
N VAL A 402 -37.00 -40.24 -18.67
CA VAL A 402 -37.21 -41.42 -17.81
C VAL A 402 -35.97 -41.75 -16.95
N CYS A 403 -34.77 -41.43 -17.41
CA CYS A 403 -33.59 -41.51 -16.56
C CYS A 403 -33.55 -40.36 -15.55
N LEU A 404 -33.81 -39.12 -15.98
CA LEU A 404 -33.86 -37.94 -15.12
C LEU A 404 -34.87 -38.08 -13.97
N SER A 405 -36.06 -38.62 -14.23
CA SER A 405 -37.10 -38.84 -13.21
C SER A 405 -36.72 -39.89 -12.17
N ARG A 406 -35.83 -40.84 -12.52
CA ARG A 406 -35.23 -41.81 -11.58
C ARG A 406 -33.96 -41.28 -10.90
N GLY A 407 -33.59 -40.00 -11.11
CA GLY A 407 -32.36 -39.41 -10.61
C GLY A 407 -31.09 -39.94 -11.29
N MET A 408 -31.21 -40.51 -12.50
CA MET A 408 -30.17 -41.25 -13.21
C MET A 408 -29.86 -40.65 -14.60
N LEU A 409 -28.76 -41.07 -15.21
CA LEU A 409 -28.31 -40.61 -16.53
C LEU A 409 -28.66 -41.61 -17.63
N LEU A 410 -28.92 -41.12 -18.84
CA LEU A 410 -28.83 -41.96 -20.04
C LEU A 410 -27.34 -42.30 -20.28
N PRO A 411 -26.92 -43.57 -20.45
CA PRO A 411 -25.51 -43.93 -20.45
C PRO A 411 -24.79 -43.52 -21.74
N SER A 412 -23.49 -43.26 -21.65
CA SER A 412 -22.66 -42.98 -22.83
C SER A 412 -22.49 -44.21 -23.74
N PRO A 413 -22.20 -44.03 -25.05
CA PRO A 413 -21.84 -45.13 -25.95
C PRO A 413 -20.69 -46.00 -25.41
N SER A 414 -19.77 -45.39 -24.66
CA SER A 414 -18.69 -46.07 -23.93
C SER A 414 -19.20 -46.98 -22.83
N GLN A 415 -20.08 -46.49 -21.95
CA GLN A 415 -20.65 -47.26 -20.84
C GLN A 415 -21.49 -48.45 -21.32
N LEU A 416 -22.29 -48.30 -22.38
CA LEU A 416 -23.02 -49.44 -22.97
C LEU A 416 -22.08 -50.47 -23.62
N GLN A 417 -20.93 -50.04 -24.16
CA GLN A 417 -19.89 -50.95 -24.64
C GLN A 417 -19.13 -51.64 -23.50
N GLU A 418 -18.98 -51.00 -22.33
CA GLU A 418 -18.37 -51.58 -21.13
C GLU A 418 -19.30 -52.62 -20.49
N LEU A 419 -20.58 -52.31 -20.33
CA LEU A 419 -21.66 -53.24 -19.95
C LEU A 419 -21.65 -54.52 -20.81
N TYR A 420 -21.64 -54.37 -22.13
CA TYR A 420 -21.50 -55.51 -23.06
C TYR A 420 -20.14 -56.22 -22.93
N SER A 421 -19.05 -55.49 -22.65
CA SER A 421 -17.71 -56.08 -22.55
C SER A 421 -17.53 -56.93 -21.29
N GLU A 422 -18.23 -56.63 -20.19
CA GLU A 422 -18.25 -57.45 -18.99
C GLU A 422 -19.26 -58.60 -19.07
N ARG A 423 -20.50 -58.32 -19.48
CA ARG A 423 -21.61 -59.30 -19.42
C ARG A 423 -21.77 -60.15 -20.68
N GLY A 424 -21.41 -59.61 -21.85
CA GLY A 424 -21.69 -60.22 -23.15
C GLY A 424 -23.10 -59.89 -23.63
N ASN A 425 -23.79 -60.85 -24.27
CA ASN A 425 -25.20 -60.69 -24.63
C ASN A 425 -26.04 -60.64 -23.33
N VAL A 426 -26.58 -59.47 -23.00
CA VAL A 426 -27.31 -59.24 -21.75
C VAL A 426 -28.56 -60.12 -21.59
N GLN A 427 -29.14 -60.60 -22.70
CA GLN A 427 -30.22 -61.58 -22.68
C GLN A 427 -29.76 -63.00 -22.29
N ASP A 428 -28.52 -63.39 -22.64
CA ASP A 428 -27.97 -64.70 -22.28
C ASP A 428 -27.39 -64.73 -20.85
N SER A 429 -27.10 -63.55 -20.26
CA SER A 429 -26.43 -63.42 -18.95
C SER A 429 -27.37 -62.99 -17.81
N ASP A 430 -28.27 -62.04 -18.09
CA ASP A 430 -29.06 -61.28 -17.10
C ASP A 430 -30.55 -61.16 -17.53
N SER A 431 -30.97 -61.93 -18.54
CA SER A 431 -32.33 -61.96 -19.12
C SER A 431 -32.89 -60.61 -19.62
N TRP A 432 -32.05 -59.59 -19.81
CA TRP A 432 -32.46 -58.28 -20.36
C TRP A 432 -32.99 -58.39 -21.81
N PRO A 433 -33.96 -57.53 -22.21
CA PRO A 433 -34.46 -57.49 -23.57
C PRO A 433 -33.41 -57.00 -24.58
N VAL A 434 -33.45 -57.54 -25.81
CA VAL A 434 -32.54 -57.16 -26.92
C VAL A 434 -33.25 -57.13 -28.28
N VAL A 435 -34.58 -57.07 -28.30
CA VAL A 435 -35.41 -56.96 -29.51
C VAL A 435 -35.05 -55.75 -30.39
N GLU A 436 -34.61 -54.66 -29.78
CA GLU A 436 -34.10 -53.44 -30.43
C GLU A 436 -32.78 -52.97 -29.78
N ASN A 437 -32.16 -51.93 -30.35
CA ASN A 437 -31.01 -51.28 -29.73
C ASN A 437 -31.38 -50.45 -28.49
N TYR A 438 -30.37 -50.11 -27.70
CA TYR A 438 -30.46 -49.21 -26.55
C TYR A 438 -30.04 -47.78 -26.94
N TRP A 439 -30.73 -46.79 -26.38
CA TRP A 439 -30.35 -45.38 -26.44
C TRP A 439 -29.08 -45.07 -25.63
N SER A 440 -28.34 -44.05 -26.07
CA SER A 440 -27.21 -43.45 -25.35
C SER A 440 -27.34 -41.92 -25.28
N ASP A 441 -26.56 -41.28 -24.39
CA ASP A 441 -26.50 -39.81 -24.27
C ASP A 441 -26.21 -39.06 -25.58
N GLU A 442 -25.49 -39.67 -26.53
CA GLU A 442 -25.37 -39.21 -27.91
C GLU A 442 -26.64 -39.57 -28.73
N PRO A 443 -27.56 -38.64 -29.06
CA PRO A 443 -28.85 -38.94 -29.70
C PRO A 443 -28.75 -39.50 -31.13
N THR A 444 -27.57 -39.52 -31.74
CA THR A 444 -27.35 -40.12 -33.07
C THR A 444 -26.69 -41.50 -33.00
N VAL A 445 -26.44 -42.02 -31.80
CA VAL A 445 -25.81 -43.31 -31.54
C VAL A 445 -26.79 -44.21 -30.77
N SER A 446 -26.73 -45.51 -31.04
CA SER A 446 -27.38 -46.54 -30.25
C SER A 446 -26.48 -47.77 -30.14
N VAL A 447 -26.65 -48.58 -29.09
CA VAL A 447 -25.80 -49.75 -28.84
C VAL A 447 -26.65 -51.02 -28.78
N ASN A 448 -26.23 -52.05 -29.52
CA ASN A 448 -26.88 -53.35 -29.53
C ASN A 448 -26.29 -54.25 -28.42
N LEU A 449 -26.95 -54.37 -27.26
CA LEU A 449 -26.44 -55.14 -26.13
C LEU A 449 -26.44 -56.68 -26.33
N ALA A 450 -26.93 -57.19 -27.47
CA ALA A 450 -26.70 -58.57 -27.89
C ALA A 450 -25.37 -58.80 -28.63
N SER A 451 -24.69 -57.74 -29.08
CA SER A 451 -23.48 -57.85 -29.93
C SER A 451 -22.38 -56.82 -29.70
N GLY A 452 -22.62 -55.81 -28.85
CA GLY A 452 -21.70 -54.70 -28.58
C GLY A 452 -21.56 -53.70 -29.74
N GLY A 453 -22.40 -53.83 -30.78
CA GLY A 453 -22.30 -53.00 -31.97
C GLY A 453 -22.96 -51.63 -31.79
N THR A 454 -22.20 -50.56 -32.04
CA THR A 454 -22.73 -49.19 -32.19
C THR A 454 -23.39 -49.02 -33.57
N SER A 455 -24.60 -48.45 -33.61
CA SER A 455 -25.32 -48.04 -34.82
C SER A 455 -25.55 -46.53 -34.83
N THR A 456 -25.69 -45.95 -36.03
CA THR A 456 -26.16 -44.57 -36.19
C THR A 456 -27.69 -44.56 -36.30
N THR A 457 -28.35 -43.71 -35.51
CA THR A 457 -29.81 -43.64 -35.35
C THR A 457 -30.38 -42.33 -35.92
N GLU A 458 -31.61 -42.34 -36.44
CA GLU A 458 -32.39 -41.12 -36.74
C GLU A 458 -33.28 -40.77 -35.53
N VAL A 459 -33.00 -39.62 -34.90
CA VAL A 459 -33.56 -39.22 -33.58
C VAL A 459 -35.10 -39.17 -33.57
N ASP A 460 -35.69 -38.50 -34.56
CA ASP A 460 -37.13 -38.21 -34.61
C ASP A 460 -38.00 -39.42 -34.99
N THR A 461 -37.40 -40.53 -35.41
CA THR A 461 -38.09 -41.61 -36.15
C THR A 461 -37.86 -43.03 -35.64
N THR A 462 -36.92 -43.23 -34.70
CA THR A 462 -36.50 -44.56 -34.24
C THR A 462 -36.80 -44.77 -32.75
N PRO A 463 -37.88 -45.50 -32.39
CA PRO A 463 -38.12 -45.89 -31.00
C PRO A 463 -37.12 -46.97 -30.57
N LEU A 464 -36.45 -46.81 -29.42
CA LEU A 464 -35.42 -47.72 -28.90
C LEU A 464 -35.56 -47.98 -27.39
N ILE A 465 -34.89 -49.01 -26.88
CA ILE A 465 -34.92 -49.39 -25.46
C ILE A 465 -34.15 -48.34 -24.62
N ALA A 466 -34.67 -48.01 -23.44
CA ALA A 466 -33.98 -47.18 -22.44
C ALA A 466 -33.44 -48.06 -21.29
N THR A 467 -32.24 -47.73 -20.83
CA THR A 467 -31.64 -48.13 -19.55
C THR A 467 -30.89 -46.93 -19.02
N CYS A 468 -30.76 -46.80 -17.71
CA CYS A 468 -30.19 -45.61 -17.05
C CYS A 468 -29.00 -46.01 -16.18
N VAL A 469 -27.91 -45.24 -16.23
CA VAL A 469 -26.71 -45.47 -15.41
C VAL A 469 -26.71 -44.57 -14.18
N TYR A 470 -26.29 -45.11 -13.03
CA TYR A 470 -26.22 -44.35 -11.79
C TYR A 470 -25.14 -43.25 -11.86
N PRO A 471 -25.48 -41.97 -11.69
CA PRO A 471 -24.51 -40.88 -11.70
C PRO A 471 -23.53 -41.01 -10.52
N GLY A 472 -23.98 -41.52 -9.38
CA GLY A 472 -23.24 -41.50 -8.13
C GLY A 472 -23.92 -40.59 -7.11
N GLU A 473 -23.68 -40.85 -5.83
CA GLU A 473 -24.14 -40.04 -4.71
C GLU A 473 -23.13 -38.92 -4.43
N LEU A 474 -23.60 -37.68 -4.31
CA LEU A 474 -22.82 -36.54 -3.85
C LEU A 474 -22.91 -36.43 -2.33
N ASN A 475 -21.77 -36.38 -1.66
CA ASN A 475 -21.62 -35.91 -0.29
C ASN A 475 -20.79 -34.62 -0.26
N VAL A 476 -21.04 -33.74 0.71
CA VAL A 476 -20.31 -32.47 0.88
C VAL A 476 -19.88 -32.31 2.32
N GLU A 477 -18.59 -32.01 2.55
CA GLU A 477 -18.03 -31.77 3.88
C GLU A 477 -17.20 -30.47 3.90
N VAL A 478 -17.35 -29.68 4.96
CA VAL A 478 -16.50 -28.49 5.19
C VAL A 478 -15.22 -28.94 5.88
N THR A 479 -14.16 -29.16 5.11
CA THR A 479 -12.88 -29.71 5.60
C THR A 479 -11.96 -28.64 6.20
N ARG A 480 -12.20 -27.36 5.90
CA ARG A 480 -11.62 -26.20 6.59
C ARG A 480 -12.66 -25.09 6.73
N ASP A 481 -12.88 -24.62 7.95
CA ASP A 481 -13.84 -23.56 8.29
C ASP A 481 -13.21 -22.51 9.23
N ASN A 482 -13.86 -21.35 9.38
CA ASN A 482 -13.43 -20.21 10.20
C ASN A 482 -12.11 -19.57 9.73
N ALA A 483 -11.88 -19.53 8.41
CA ALA A 483 -10.85 -18.68 7.82
C ALA A 483 -11.15 -17.19 8.06
N TYR A 484 -10.09 -16.39 8.08
CA TYR A 484 -10.22 -14.94 8.19
C TYR A 484 -10.66 -14.30 6.87
N THR A 485 -11.33 -13.16 6.95
CA THR A 485 -11.68 -12.35 5.76
C THR A 485 -10.44 -11.80 5.06
N SER A 486 -10.29 -12.04 3.76
CA SER A 486 -9.21 -11.49 2.94
C SER A 486 -9.70 -11.10 1.53
N GLN A 487 -9.04 -10.08 0.95
CA GLN A 487 -9.26 -9.64 -0.44
C GLN A 487 -8.15 -10.10 -1.41
N ASN A 488 -7.06 -10.73 -0.92
CA ASN A 488 -5.96 -11.20 -1.76
C ASN A 488 -6.21 -12.62 -2.28
N SER A 489 -5.79 -12.88 -3.52
CA SER A 489 -5.79 -14.23 -4.13
C SER A 489 -4.72 -15.17 -3.57
N ASP A 490 -3.71 -14.59 -2.94
CA ASP A 490 -2.43 -15.25 -2.66
C ASP A 490 -2.28 -15.65 -1.17
N ASP A 491 -3.20 -15.18 -0.31
CA ASP A 491 -3.19 -15.49 1.13
C ASP A 491 -3.64 -16.93 1.39
N ASP A 492 -3.00 -17.60 2.36
CA ASP A 492 -3.40 -18.94 2.81
C ASP A 492 -4.72 -18.95 3.62
N GLU A 493 -5.40 -17.81 3.77
CA GLU A 493 -6.74 -17.72 4.37
C GLU A 493 -7.83 -18.05 3.34
N TYR A 494 -8.44 -19.23 3.51
CA TYR A 494 -9.57 -19.73 2.76
C TYR A 494 -10.28 -20.83 3.55
N ASN A 495 -11.60 -20.92 3.40
CA ASN A 495 -12.36 -22.10 3.79
C ASN A 495 -12.25 -23.16 2.67
N THR A 496 -12.37 -24.44 3.01
CA THR A 496 -12.34 -25.54 2.04
C THR A 496 -13.59 -26.39 2.21
N VAL A 497 -14.31 -26.56 1.11
CA VAL A 497 -15.47 -27.46 1.01
C VAL A 497 -15.12 -28.56 0.03
N GLN A 498 -15.14 -29.80 0.52
CA GLN A 498 -14.86 -31.00 -0.25
C GLN A 498 -16.17 -31.57 -0.79
N ALA A 499 -16.26 -31.69 -2.11
CA ALA A 499 -17.27 -32.51 -2.77
C ALA A 499 -16.72 -33.93 -2.91
N THR A 500 -17.46 -34.94 -2.47
CA THR A 500 -17.14 -36.36 -2.70
C THR A 500 -18.24 -36.98 -3.53
N VAL A 501 -17.90 -37.66 -4.63
CA VAL A 501 -18.86 -38.48 -5.39
C VAL A 501 -18.53 -39.96 -5.19
N THR A 502 -19.52 -40.72 -4.72
CA THR A 502 -19.43 -42.18 -4.54
C THR A 502 -20.40 -42.93 -5.46
N GLN A 503 -20.15 -44.21 -5.66
CA GLN A 503 -21.04 -45.14 -6.33
C GLN A 503 -22.01 -45.76 -5.32
N SER A 504 -22.97 -46.55 -5.79
CA SER A 504 -24.07 -47.11 -4.97
C SER A 504 -23.63 -48.05 -3.83
N ASP A 505 -22.40 -48.58 -3.87
CA ASP A 505 -21.80 -49.39 -2.80
C ASP A 505 -20.93 -48.56 -1.82
N GLY A 506 -20.85 -47.24 -2.03
CA GLY A 506 -19.99 -46.32 -1.28
C GLY A 506 -18.54 -46.26 -1.77
N THR A 507 -18.16 -46.91 -2.88
CA THR A 507 -16.82 -46.73 -3.47
C THR A 507 -16.67 -45.37 -4.17
N PRO A 508 -15.47 -44.76 -4.17
CA PRO A 508 -15.27 -43.48 -4.85
C PRO A 508 -15.48 -43.51 -6.37
N LYS A 509 -15.99 -42.41 -6.93
CA LYS A 509 -16.16 -42.22 -8.38
C LYS A 509 -15.18 -41.17 -8.91
N GLU A 510 -14.14 -41.61 -9.62
CA GLU A 510 -13.20 -40.74 -10.35
C GLU A 510 -13.87 -40.12 -11.59
N GLY A 511 -13.48 -38.91 -11.98
CA GLY A 511 -13.91 -38.29 -13.23
C GLY A 511 -15.29 -37.61 -13.20
N ALA A 512 -15.96 -37.55 -12.04
CA ALA A 512 -17.24 -36.89 -11.88
C ALA A 512 -17.07 -35.35 -11.86
N THR A 513 -17.75 -34.64 -12.76
CA THR A 513 -17.68 -33.17 -12.82
C THR A 513 -18.69 -32.54 -11.86
N VAL A 514 -18.19 -31.85 -10.85
CA VAL A 514 -18.95 -31.15 -9.80
C VAL A 514 -18.87 -29.63 -9.97
N TYR A 515 -19.94 -28.95 -9.61
CA TYR A 515 -20.11 -27.51 -9.75
C TYR A 515 -20.30 -26.88 -8.37
N MET A 516 -19.75 -25.69 -8.15
CA MET A 516 -20.00 -24.91 -6.92
C MET A 516 -20.39 -23.47 -7.24
N TYR A 517 -21.36 -22.97 -6.48
CA TYR A 517 -21.73 -21.56 -6.43
C TYR A 517 -22.16 -21.16 -5.02
N SER A 518 -22.51 -19.88 -4.82
CA SER A 518 -23.10 -19.39 -3.57
C SER A 518 -24.13 -18.29 -3.87
N ALA A 519 -24.98 -17.99 -2.89
CA ALA A 519 -25.86 -16.83 -2.97
C ALA A 519 -25.13 -15.51 -2.60
N GLY A 520 -23.91 -15.58 -2.06
CA GLY A 520 -23.10 -14.45 -1.62
C GLY A 520 -22.04 -13.99 -2.63
N ASN A 521 -21.33 -12.91 -2.29
CA ASN A 521 -20.23 -12.35 -3.08
C ASN A 521 -18.89 -13.07 -2.79
N LEU A 522 -18.89 -14.40 -2.79
CA LEU A 522 -17.72 -15.22 -2.44
C LEU A 522 -16.81 -15.45 -3.66
N VAL A 523 -15.51 -15.57 -3.39
CA VAL A 523 -14.49 -15.92 -4.39
C VAL A 523 -14.18 -17.41 -4.26
N ILE A 524 -14.56 -18.20 -5.26
CA ILE A 524 -14.34 -19.66 -5.31
C ILE A 524 -13.18 -19.95 -6.29
N ASP A 525 -12.18 -20.71 -5.84
CA ASP A 525 -11.12 -21.27 -6.69
C ASP A 525 -11.69 -22.31 -7.65
N GLY A 526 -12.19 -21.84 -8.81
CA GLY A 526 -12.77 -22.68 -9.86
C GLY A 526 -14.14 -23.25 -9.50
N THR A 527 -15.20 -22.64 -10.04
CA THR A 527 -16.60 -23.06 -9.83
C THR A 527 -16.98 -24.40 -10.49
N VAL A 528 -16.05 -25.05 -11.18
CA VAL A 528 -16.21 -26.37 -11.78
C VAL A 528 -14.94 -27.17 -11.53
N LYS A 529 -15.06 -28.37 -10.95
CA LYS A 529 -13.94 -29.31 -10.72
C LYS A 529 -14.35 -30.72 -11.10
N THR A 530 -13.37 -31.62 -11.19
CA THR A 530 -13.57 -33.04 -11.51
C THR A 530 -12.93 -33.89 -10.42
N THR A 531 -13.63 -34.92 -9.97
CA THR A 531 -13.17 -35.77 -8.85
C THR A 531 -11.93 -36.59 -9.20
N GLY A 532 -11.04 -36.74 -8.21
CA GLY A 532 -9.84 -37.58 -8.31
C GLY A 532 -10.09 -39.08 -8.12
N VAL A 533 -9.01 -39.85 -8.06
CA VAL A 533 -8.99 -41.32 -7.81
C VAL A 533 -9.62 -41.74 -6.46
N ASP A 534 -9.81 -40.78 -5.55
CA ASP A 534 -10.44 -40.93 -4.24
C ASP A 534 -11.87 -40.37 -4.21
N GLY A 535 -12.42 -39.98 -5.37
CA GLY A 535 -13.77 -39.44 -5.52
C GLY A 535 -13.94 -38.01 -5.02
N THR A 536 -12.86 -37.34 -4.60
CA THR A 536 -12.93 -36.00 -4.00
C THR A 536 -12.60 -34.87 -4.98
N ALA A 537 -13.17 -33.70 -4.74
CA ALA A 537 -12.82 -32.43 -5.37
C ALA A 537 -12.95 -31.27 -4.35
N ASP A 538 -11.82 -30.66 -3.99
CA ASP A 538 -11.77 -29.57 -3.02
C ASP A 538 -11.99 -28.20 -3.67
N PHE A 539 -12.92 -27.42 -3.14
CA PHE A 539 -13.12 -26.01 -3.49
C PHE A 539 -12.60 -25.12 -2.36
N ASN A 540 -11.64 -24.26 -2.67
CA ASN A 540 -11.14 -23.24 -1.74
C ASN A 540 -11.92 -21.93 -1.97
N ILE A 541 -12.35 -21.31 -0.88
CA ILE A 541 -13.35 -20.24 -0.88
C ILE A 541 -12.87 -19.09 0.00
N ARG A 542 -12.99 -17.85 -0.47
CA ARG A 542 -12.62 -16.61 0.25
C ARG A 542 -13.76 -15.60 0.28
N SER A 543 -13.74 -14.71 1.27
CA SER A 543 -14.70 -13.62 1.45
C SER A 543 -14.02 -12.32 1.87
N ASP A 544 -14.51 -11.20 1.34
CA ASP A 544 -14.19 -9.84 1.79
C ASP A 544 -15.01 -9.41 3.03
N THR A 545 -15.96 -10.24 3.46
CA THR A 545 -16.98 -9.93 4.45
C THR A 545 -17.16 -11.07 5.46
N THR A 546 -17.30 -10.72 6.74
CA THR A 546 -17.48 -11.68 7.85
C THR A 546 -18.94 -12.13 7.98
N GLY A 547 -19.14 -13.39 8.36
CA GLY A 547 -20.46 -14.00 8.55
C GLY A 547 -20.47 -15.49 8.23
N GLU A 548 -21.63 -16.11 8.43
CA GLU A 548 -21.96 -17.43 7.87
C GLU A 548 -22.49 -17.23 6.44
N PHE A 549 -22.01 -18.04 5.49
CA PHE A 549 -22.41 -18.01 4.09
C PHE A 549 -22.84 -19.39 3.63
N GLU A 550 -23.93 -19.45 2.88
CA GLU A 550 -24.43 -20.69 2.28
C GLU A 550 -23.87 -20.85 0.86
N THR A 551 -23.15 -21.95 0.66
CA THR A 551 -22.61 -22.38 -0.63
C THR A 551 -23.32 -23.66 -1.06
N PHE A 552 -23.38 -23.92 -2.37
CA PHE A 552 -24.08 -25.08 -2.93
C PHE A 552 -23.14 -25.83 -3.86
N VAL A 553 -22.99 -27.13 -3.62
CA VAL A 553 -22.35 -28.04 -4.58
C VAL A 553 -23.46 -28.74 -5.35
N ARG A 554 -23.39 -28.69 -6.68
CA ARG A 554 -24.28 -29.44 -7.56
C ARG A 554 -23.50 -30.53 -8.30
N TYR A 555 -24.04 -31.75 -8.27
CA TYR A 555 -23.60 -32.87 -9.09
C TYR A 555 -24.81 -33.48 -9.80
N PHE A 556 -24.83 -33.36 -11.13
CA PHE A 556 -25.99 -33.77 -11.94
C PHE A 556 -27.30 -33.11 -11.42
N SER A 557 -28.27 -33.90 -10.95
CA SER A 557 -29.53 -33.46 -10.34
C SER A 557 -29.44 -33.22 -8.82
N GLN A 558 -28.37 -33.69 -8.16
CA GLN A 558 -28.17 -33.54 -6.72
C GLN A 558 -27.55 -32.18 -6.40
N GLU A 559 -28.05 -31.55 -5.36
CA GLU A 559 -27.56 -30.26 -4.86
C GLU A 559 -27.55 -30.28 -3.34
N LEU A 560 -26.38 -30.07 -2.75
CA LEU A 560 -26.19 -30.07 -1.30
C LEU A 560 -25.60 -28.73 -0.82
N PRO A 561 -26.17 -28.13 0.23
CA PRO A 561 -25.64 -26.93 0.84
C PRO A 561 -24.42 -27.23 1.72
N ALA A 562 -23.51 -26.28 1.81
CA ALA A 562 -22.44 -26.22 2.79
C ALA A 562 -22.36 -24.80 3.36
N THR A 563 -22.59 -24.68 4.67
CA THR A 563 -22.44 -23.43 5.41
C THR A 563 -20.97 -23.26 5.81
N ILE A 564 -20.37 -22.12 5.47
CA ILE A 564 -19.00 -21.76 5.83
C ILE A 564 -18.97 -20.43 6.57
N THR A 565 -18.02 -20.28 7.49
CA THR A 565 -17.89 -19.14 8.38
C THR A 565 -16.63 -18.35 8.04
N PHE A 566 -16.75 -17.05 7.78
CA PHE A 566 -15.61 -16.14 7.72
C PHE A 566 -15.58 -15.25 8.95
N ILE A 567 -14.50 -15.32 9.71
CA ILE A 567 -14.29 -14.51 10.91
C ILE A 567 -13.54 -13.21 10.58
N LEU A 568 -13.89 -12.13 11.26
CA LEU A 568 -13.21 -10.84 11.10
C LEU A 568 -11.79 -10.92 11.69
N ASN A 569 -10.78 -10.50 10.93
CA ASN A 569 -9.42 -10.35 11.47
C ASN A 569 -9.33 -9.04 12.25
N GLU A 570 -9.77 -9.04 13.52
CA GLU A 570 -9.71 -7.87 14.40
C GLU A 570 -8.28 -7.60 14.87
N ILE A 571 -7.96 -6.34 15.19
CA ILE A 571 -6.69 -5.93 15.80
C ILE A 571 -6.74 -6.25 17.30
N VAL A 572 -5.65 -6.81 17.83
CA VAL A 572 -5.51 -7.17 19.26
C VAL A 572 -4.41 -6.40 19.98
N ASP A 573 -3.50 -5.77 19.24
CA ASP A 573 -2.41 -4.95 19.77
C ASP A 573 -1.97 -3.92 18.72
N LEU A 574 -1.53 -2.74 19.16
CA LEU A 574 -0.88 -1.72 18.33
C LEU A 574 0.40 -1.30 19.05
N VAL A 575 1.51 -1.19 18.33
CA VAL A 575 2.82 -0.82 18.92
C VAL A 575 3.51 0.21 18.04
N ILE A 576 4.07 1.25 18.65
CA ILE A 576 4.92 2.25 17.97
C ILE A 576 6.40 1.93 18.23
N GLU A 577 7.17 1.79 17.15
CA GLU A 577 8.62 1.53 17.15
C GLU A 577 9.36 2.68 16.45
N GLY A 578 10.57 3.02 16.90
CA GLY A 578 11.37 4.14 16.36
C GLY A 578 12.45 4.60 17.32
N ASP A 579 12.97 5.82 17.12
CA ASP A 579 14.03 6.41 17.96
C ASP A 579 13.48 7.05 19.25
N ASP A 580 14.05 6.66 20.40
CA ASP A 580 13.76 7.25 21.73
C ASP A 580 14.14 8.75 21.85
N ARG A 581 14.92 9.33 20.91
CA ARG A 581 15.44 10.71 20.97
C ARG A 581 15.53 11.36 19.57
N VAL A 582 15.31 12.68 19.49
CA VAL A 582 15.53 13.48 18.25
C VAL A 582 16.01 14.89 18.60
N SER A 583 16.91 15.49 17.80
CA SER A 583 17.40 16.85 18.05
C SER A 583 16.39 17.92 17.62
N ILE A 584 16.47 19.13 18.20
CA ILE A 584 15.67 20.28 17.74
C ILE A 584 16.02 20.63 16.29
N GLY A 585 15.00 20.73 15.43
CA GLY A 585 15.12 21.02 14.01
C GLY A 585 15.30 19.78 13.13
N GLU A 586 15.66 18.64 13.71
CA GLU A 586 15.75 17.35 13.02
C GLU A 586 14.42 16.59 13.06
N SER A 587 14.33 15.53 12.26
CA SER A 587 13.19 14.61 12.22
C SER A 587 13.61 13.15 12.17
N THR A 588 12.86 12.30 12.86
CA THR A 588 12.93 10.84 12.77
C THR A 588 11.58 10.24 12.35
N ASN A 589 11.59 9.00 11.87
CA ASN A 589 10.40 8.26 11.47
C ASN A 589 10.01 7.30 12.61
N LEU A 590 8.75 7.37 13.05
CA LEU A 590 8.15 6.38 13.93
C LEU A 590 7.22 5.49 13.12
N GLU A 591 7.32 4.18 13.34
CA GLU A 591 6.51 3.17 12.66
C GLU A 591 5.42 2.63 13.59
N ALA A 592 4.17 2.59 13.12
CA ALA A 592 3.07 1.94 13.81
C ALA A 592 2.84 0.53 13.26
N TYR A 593 2.80 -0.46 14.14
CA TYR A 593 2.58 -1.86 13.80
C TYR A 593 1.33 -2.42 14.47
N ALA A 594 0.36 -2.85 13.67
CA ALA A 594 -0.85 -3.53 14.13
C ALA A 594 -0.61 -5.05 14.20
N THR A 595 -1.05 -5.69 15.28
CA THR A 595 -1.09 -7.16 15.40
C THR A 595 -2.53 -7.62 15.42
N TYR A 596 -2.89 -8.59 14.57
CA TYR A 596 -4.27 -9.06 14.43
C TYR A 596 -4.55 -10.39 15.14
N THR A 597 -5.83 -10.78 15.19
CA THR A 597 -6.33 -12.02 15.79
C THR A 597 -5.72 -13.30 15.18
N ASN A 598 -5.35 -13.29 13.90
CA ASN A 598 -4.59 -14.39 13.26
C ASN A 598 -3.12 -14.49 13.74
N GLY A 599 -2.59 -13.48 14.42
CA GLY A 599 -1.19 -13.39 14.88
C GLY A 599 -0.22 -12.75 13.87
N GLU A 600 -0.74 -12.22 12.76
CA GLU A 600 -0.01 -11.43 11.77
C GLU A 600 0.30 -10.03 12.29
N ARG A 601 1.33 -9.38 11.74
CA ARG A 601 1.79 -8.05 12.14
C ARG A 601 2.12 -7.17 10.93
N ASP A 602 1.26 -6.21 10.65
CA ASP A 602 1.43 -5.25 9.55
C ASP A 602 2.07 -3.95 10.02
N ASN A 603 2.83 -3.31 9.13
CA ASN A 603 3.20 -1.91 9.26
C ASN A 603 2.04 -1.05 8.71
N VAL A 604 1.43 -0.25 9.57
CA VAL A 604 0.24 0.58 9.28
C VAL A 604 0.54 2.08 9.31
N THR A 605 1.82 2.46 9.40
CA THR A 605 2.33 3.85 9.48
C THR A 605 1.79 4.78 8.39
N ASP A 606 1.60 4.21 7.20
CA ASP A 606 1.33 4.90 5.93
C ASP A 606 -0.15 4.75 5.48
N ASP A 607 -0.99 4.13 6.32
CA ASP A 607 -2.42 3.91 6.07
C ASP A 607 -3.24 5.18 6.38
N PRO A 608 -4.16 5.61 5.49
CA PRO A 608 -4.97 6.82 5.67
C PRO A 608 -5.91 6.84 6.89
N SER A 609 -6.06 5.73 7.61
CA SER A 609 -6.85 5.64 8.86
C SER A 609 -6.00 5.58 10.13
N THR A 610 -4.67 5.56 10.03
CA THR A 610 -3.75 5.71 11.17
C THR A 610 -3.66 7.18 11.58
N ALA A 611 -4.29 7.53 12.70
CA ALA A 611 -4.28 8.88 13.25
C ALA A 611 -3.09 9.07 14.22
N TRP A 612 -2.05 9.74 13.73
CA TRP A 612 -0.91 10.20 14.54
C TRP A 612 -1.24 11.46 15.36
N GLY A 613 -0.57 11.63 16.50
CA GLY A 613 -0.75 12.77 17.40
C GLY A 613 0.39 12.92 18.40
N VAL A 614 0.46 14.09 19.06
CA VAL A 614 1.53 14.45 20.00
C VAL A 614 0.93 15.20 21.19
N ASP A 615 1.39 14.91 22.42
CA ASP A 615 0.74 15.43 23.65
C ASP A 615 1.09 16.89 23.98
N ASP A 616 2.31 17.34 23.70
CA ASP A 616 2.69 18.76 23.70
C ASP A 616 3.23 19.23 22.32
N PRO A 617 2.38 19.85 21.48
CA PRO A 617 2.79 20.39 20.18
C PRO A 617 3.67 21.65 20.28
N MET A 618 4.09 22.07 21.47
CA MET A 618 5.18 23.04 21.65
C MET A 618 6.57 22.40 21.71
N LEU A 619 6.67 21.08 21.93
CA LEU A 619 7.93 20.34 22.02
C LEU A 619 8.29 19.64 20.71
N ALA A 620 7.31 19.09 20.00
CA ALA A 620 7.48 18.40 18.72
C ALA A 620 6.22 18.51 17.84
N ASN A 621 6.33 18.12 16.58
CA ASN A 621 5.19 17.91 15.69
C ASN A 621 5.32 16.56 14.96
N VAL A 622 4.23 15.83 14.76
CA VAL A 622 4.21 14.56 14.00
C VAL A 622 3.37 14.70 12.74
N SER A 623 3.80 14.07 11.63
CA SER A 623 3.04 14.02 10.38
C SER A 623 1.91 12.98 10.42
N GLU A 624 1.05 12.98 9.38
CA GLU A 624 0.06 11.92 9.14
C GLU A 624 0.71 10.57 8.74
N THR A 625 2.05 10.50 8.66
CA THR A 625 2.86 9.34 8.25
C THR A 625 3.99 9.03 9.25
N GLY A 626 3.79 9.33 10.53
CA GLY A 626 4.73 8.99 11.62
C GLY A 626 6.04 9.80 11.69
N VAL A 627 6.25 10.80 10.83
CA VAL A 627 7.48 11.61 10.85
C VAL A 627 7.40 12.63 11.98
N LEU A 628 8.26 12.50 12.99
CA LEU A 628 8.34 13.37 14.17
C LEU A 628 9.47 14.39 14.01
N THR A 629 9.16 15.68 14.12
CA THR A 629 10.13 16.80 14.10
C THR A 629 10.28 17.43 15.49
N GLY A 630 11.51 17.58 15.98
CA GLY A 630 11.80 18.24 17.27
C GLY A 630 11.70 19.76 17.19
N LEU A 631 11.01 20.41 18.13
CA LEU A 631 10.78 21.87 18.15
C LEU A 631 11.38 22.57 19.39
N ALA A 632 11.38 21.92 20.56
CA ALA A 632 11.95 22.48 21.80
C ALA A 632 12.29 21.38 22.82
N LEU A 633 13.29 21.65 23.69
CA LEU A 633 13.80 20.69 24.68
C LEU A 633 12.71 20.17 25.63
N GLY A 634 12.60 18.85 25.74
CA GLY A 634 11.66 18.19 26.65
C GLY A 634 11.49 16.71 26.35
N THR A 635 10.49 16.08 26.96
CA THR A 635 10.05 14.72 26.59
C THR A 635 8.59 14.81 26.17
N VAL A 636 8.25 14.17 25.07
CA VAL A 636 6.92 14.22 24.46
C VAL A 636 6.37 12.81 24.26
N GLN A 637 5.05 12.64 24.37
CA GLN A 637 4.37 11.39 24.03
C GLN A 637 3.80 11.51 22.62
N VAL A 638 4.25 10.65 21.71
CA VAL A 638 3.65 10.47 20.39
C VAL A 638 2.65 9.33 20.49
N SER A 639 1.44 9.56 19.99
CA SER A 639 0.37 8.56 19.95
C SER A 639 0.02 8.20 18.51
N ALA A 640 -0.22 6.93 18.25
CA ALA A 640 -0.86 6.43 17.03
C ALA A 640 -2.18 5.76 17.41
N ILE A 641 -3.21 5.95 16.60
CA ILE A 641 -4.52 5.30 16.75
C ILE A 641 -4.91 4.69 15.40
N PHE A 642 -5.13 3.38 15.35
CA PHE A 642 -5.50 2.67 14.12
C PHE A 642 -6.63 1.68 14.40
N SER A 643 -7.70 1.75 13.60
CA SER A 643 -8.97 1.01 13.75
C SER A 643 -9.65 1.02 15.14
N GLY A 644 -9.17 1.84 16.09
CA GLY A 644 -9.74 2.00 17.43
C GLY A 644 -8.78 1.65 18.58
N GLU A 645 -7.75 0.86 18.30
CA GLU A 645 -6.65 0.62 19.23
C GLU A 645 -5.60 1.73 19.16
N SER A 646 -4.83 1.92 20.24
CA SER A 646 -3.92 3.06 20.39
C SER A 646 -2.71 2.75 21.27
N ASP A 647 -1.53 3.24 20.88
CA ASP A 647 -0.30 3.18 21.67
C ASP A 647 0.33 4.57 21.89
N THR A 648 1.28 4.68 22.80
CA THR A 648 2.05 5.90 23.10
C THR A 648 3.53 5.63 23.29
N HIS A 649 4.37 6.24 22.44
CA HIS A 649 5.82 6.16 22.48
C HIS A 649 6.44 7.48 22.98
N ALA A 650 7.44 7.39 23.86
CA ALA A 650 8.01 8.54 24.55
C ALA A 650 9.35 8.97 23.92
N VAL A 651 9.39 10.14 23.28
CA VAL A 651 10.61 10.66 22.63
C VAL A 651 11.18 11.84 23.42
N GLU A 652 12.49 11.82 23.65
CA GLU A 652 13.22 12.95 24.25
C GLU A 652 13.74 13.90 23.15
N ILE A 653 13.26 15.14 23.17
CA ILE A 653 13.71 16.20 22.28
C ILE A 653 14.96 16.84 22.87
N ILE A 654 16.11 16.59 22.24
CA ILE A 654 17.44 16.95 22.76
C ILE A 654 18.06 18.12 22.01
N ASP A 655 19.14 18.67 22.58
CA ASP A 655 19.89 19.74 21.92
C ASP A 655 20.90 19.15 20.92
N GLY A 656 21.04 19.82 19.79
CA GLY A 656 22.02 19.54 18.74
C GLY A 656 22.57 20.86 18.19
N TRP A 657 23.74 20.82 17.57
CA TRP A 657 24.38 22.06 17.08
C TRP A 657 23.64 22.64 15.87
N GLY A 658 23.40 21.82 14.85
CA GLY A 658 22.82 22.22 13.56
C GLY A 658 23.66 23.23 12.78
N ASP A 659 23.20 23.63 11.59
CA ASP A 659 23.90 24.50 10.61
C ASP A 659 24.35 25.89 11.13
N SER A 660 23.97 26.28 12.34
CA SER A 660 24.31 27.56 12.96
C SER A 660 24.80 27.42 14.41
N GLY A 661 25.06 26.19 14.85
CA GLY A 661 25.72 25.91 16.11
C GLY A 661 27.18 26.39 16.11
N ARG A 662 27.68 26.79 17.29
CA ARG A 662 29.11 27.04 17.53
C ARG A 662 29.41 27.19 19.02
N LEU A 663 30.66 26.96 19.38
CA LEU A 663 31.24 27.43 20.64
C LEU A 663 31.88 28.82 20.43
N ASP A 664 31.74 29.73 21.41
CA ASP A 664 32.53 30.98 21.48
C ASP A 664 33.44 30.92 22.72
N ILE A 665 34.77 30.91 22.55
CA ILE A 665 35.73 31.08 23.66
C ILE A 665 35.99 32.58 23.91
N THR A 666 35.84 32.99 25.18
CA THR A 666 36.05 34.38 25.61
C THR A 666 37.11 34.46 26.71
N PRO A 667 38.11 35.36 26.60
CA PRO A 667 38.40 36.26 25.47
C PRO A 667 39.15 35.55 24.32
N PRO A 668 38.80 35.75 23.03
CA PRO A 668 39.46 35.06 21.91
C PRO A 668 40.90 35.55 21.63
N HIS A 669 41.27 36.72 22.14
CA HIS A 669 42.66 37.19 22.19
C HIS A 669 42.99 37.79 23.57
N SER A 670 44.24 37.67 24.00
CA SER A 670 44.73 38.28 25.25
C SER A 670 46.20 38.68 25.18
N GLU A 671 46.51 39.87 25.68
CA GLU A 671 47.87 40.35 25.90
C GLU A 671 48.14 40.37 27.42
N ILE A 672 49.14 39.63 27.89
CA ILE A 672 49.50 39.55 29.32
C ILE A 672 51.02 39.58 29.51
N GLU A 673 51.49 40.02 30.69
CA GLU A 673 52.92 39.95 31.03
C GLU A 673 53.30 38.61 31.68
N VAL A 674 54.57 38.22 31.57
CA VAL A 674 55.14 37.05 32.27
C VAL A 674 54.79 37.09 33.77
N GLY A 675 54.18 36.02 34.26
CA GLY A 675 53.74 35.86 35.64
C GLY A 675 52.27 36.24 35.92
N GLN A 676 51.58 36.90 34.98
CA GLN A 676 50.15 37.19 35.04
C GLN A 676 49.29 35.96 34.65
N THR A 677 47.96 36.09 34.77
CA THR A 677 46.98 35.03 34.49
C THR A 677 45.78 35.57 33.72
N VAL A 678 45.27 34.80 32.76
CA VAL A 678 43.99 34.99 32.09
C VAL A 678 43.01 33.87 32.47
N THR A 679 41.71 34.12 32.39
CA THR A 679 40.67 33.14 32.66
C THR A 679 39.67 33.14 31.52
N TYR A 680 39.35 31.95 31.02
CA TYR A 680 38.46 31.73 29.89
C TYR A 680 37.05 31.37 30.33
N THR A 681 36.08 31.69 29.49
CA THR A 681 34.71 31.20 29.55
C THR A 681 34.28 30.75 28.16
N ALA A 682 33.58 29.62 28.07
CA ALA A 682 33.06 29.09 26.82
C ALA A 682 31.53 29.24 26.80
N THR A 683 30.99 29.77 25.70
CA THR A 683 29.55 29.95 25.51
C THR A 683 29.09 29.15 24.30
N ALA A 684 28.25 28.14 24.50
CA ALA A 684 27.66 27.35 23.44
C ALA A 684 26.42 28.05 22.87
N TYR A 685 26.32 28.13 21.55
CA TYR A 685 25.13 28.55 20.81
C TYR A 685 24.65 27.36 19.98
N SER A 686 23.39 26.99 20.15
CA SER A 686 22.76 25.81 19.53
C SER A 686 21.27 26.09 19.27
N ALA A 687 20.55 25.12 18.70
CA ALA A 687 19.10 25.23 18.51
C ALA A 687 18.34 25.37 19.84
N GLY A 688 18.77 24.68 20.91
CA GLY A 688 18.22 24.79 22.27
C GLY A 688 18.73 26.01 23.05
N TYR A 689 19.93 26.53 22.73
CA TYR A 689 20.53 27.71 23.39
C TYR A 689 20.82 28.88 22.42
N PRO A 690 19.83 29.43 21.69
CA PRO A 690 20.04 30.48 20.69
C PRO A 690 20.46 31.84 21.29
N ALA A 691 20.34 32.01 22.61
CA ALA A 691 20.82 33.18 23.35
C ALA A 691 22.25 33.01 23.91
N GLY A 692 22.87 31.84 23.73
CA GLY A 692 24.13 31.44 24.37
C GLY A 692 23.91 30.83 25.77
N ARG A 693 24.53 29.67 26.02
CA ARG A 693 24.66 29.03 27.34
C ARG A 693 26.13 29.05 27.77
N ASP A 694 26.41 29.53 28.98
CA ASP A 694 27.70 29.33 29.63
C ASP A 694 27.88 27.83 29.92
N VAL A 695 28.92 27.24 29.32
CA VAL A 695 29.28 25.81 29.43
C VAL A 695 30.69 25.63 30.01
N THR A 696 31.25 26.68 30.61
CA THR A 696 32.66 26.75 31.07
C THR A 696 33.04 25.67 32.10
N ALA A 697 32.08 25.02 32.78
CA ALA A 697 32.33 23.94 33.72
C ALA A 697 32.28 22.54 33.07
N GLU A 698 31.71 22.45 31.88
CA GLU A 698 31.51 21.24 31.07
C GLU A 698 32.52 21.16 29.90
N THR A 699 32.97 22.29 29.38
CA THR A 699 34.02 22.43 28.35
C THR A 699 35.38 21.91 28.83
N GLN A 700 36.05 21.13 27.99
CA GLN A 700 37.47 20.81 28.14
C GLN A 700 38.33 21.92 27.54
N PHE A 701 39.31 22.44 28.30
CA PHE A 701 40.26 23.44 27.84
C PHE A 701 41.67 22.83 27.79
N ASP A 702 42.35 22.96 26.65
CA ASP A 702 43.70 22.43 26.42
C ASP A 702 44.63 23.44 25.74
N ILE A 703 45.95 23.32 25.96
CA ILE A 703 46.95 24.13 25.25
C ILE A 703 47.30 23.42 23.93
N THR A 704 46.90 23.99 22.78
CA THR A 704 47.21 23.42 21.46
C THR A 704 48.58 23.84 20.94
N THR A 705 49.06 25.04 21.29
CA THR A 705 50.45 25.47 21.00
C THR A 705 51.01 26.32 22.14
N GLY A 706 52.33 26.23 22.39
CA GLY A 706 53.01 27.02 23.43
C GLY A 706 52.96 26.42 24.84
N ASP A 707 52.79 25.10 24.96
CA ASP A 707 52.74 24.31 26.21
C ASP A 707 53.86 24.60 27.23
N THR A 708 55.03 25.03 26.75
CA THR A 708 56.22 25.35 27.56
C THR A 708 56.27 26.81 28.02
N LEU A 709 55.38 27.68 27.54
CA LEU A 709 55.36 29.12 27.84
C LEU A 709 54.48 29.49 29.05
N GLY A 710 53.69 28.54 29.56
CA GLY A 710 52.84 28.76 30.72
C GLY A 710 52.11 27.51 31.18
N THR A 711 51.24 27.65 32.18
CA THR A 711 50.46 26.54 32.75
C THR A 711 48.96 26.83 32.71
N LEU A 712 48.19 25.91 32.10
CA LEU A 712 46.73 25.90 32.13
C LEU A 712 46.26 25.05 33.32
N THR A 713 45.21 25.47 34.02
CA THR A 713 44.60 24.73 35.14
C THR A 713 43.11 24.98 35.16
N GLY A 714 42.33 24.02 34.64
CA GLY A 714 40.96 24.28 34.22
C GLY A 714 40.95 25.38 33.16
N ASN A 715 40.03 26.33 33.29
CA ASN A 715 39.91 27.49 32.40
C ASN A 715 40.89 28.65 32.70
N VAL A 716 41.89 28.48 33.59
CA VAL A 716 42.83 29.54 33.97
C VAL A 716 44.23 29.27 33.40
N PHE A 717 44.71 30.14 32.51
CA PHE A 717 46.08 30.09 32.00
C PHE A 717 46.99 31.07 32.74
N ARG A 718 48.23 30.65 33.01
CA ARG A 718 49.27 31.44 33.65
C ARG A 718 50.51 31.57 32.77
N ALA A 719 50.92 32.79 32.47
CA ALA A 719 52.14 33.08 31.72
C ALA A 719 53.41 32.79 32.54
N GLU A 720 54.40 32.13 31.94
CA GLU A 720 55.70 31.81 32.57
C GLU A 720 56.91 32.20 31.71
N GLN A 721 56.77 32.27 30.38
CA GLN A 721 57.78 32.73 29.44
C GLN A 721 57.14 33.58 28.32
N GLU A 722 57.91 34.46 27.70
CA GLU A 722 57.46 35.29 26.56
C GLU A 722 57.19 34.46 25.29
N GLY A 723 56.27 34.92 24.44
CA GLY A 723 55.91 34.24 23.18
C GLY A 723 54.41 34.24 22.89
N SER A 724 53.96 33.26 22.11
CA SER A 724 52.55 33.09 21.72
C SER A 724 52.03 31.70 22.08
N VAL A 725 50.80 31.62 22.58
CA VAL A 725 50.12 30.40 23.05
C VAL A 725 48.72 30.34 22.42
N ALA A 726 48.27 29.14 22.05
CA ALA A 726 46.89 28.89 21.67
C ALA A 726 46.22 27.95 22.70
N ILE A 727 45.00 28.30 23.08
CA ILE A 727 44.13 27.54 23.99
C ILE A 727 42.88 27.14 23.21
N SER A 728 42.58 25.85 23.16
CA SER A 728 41.35 25.36 22.56
C SER A 728 40.32 25.06 23.64
N ALA A 729 39.05 25.29 23.31
CA ALA A 729 37.89 24.86 24.06
C ALA A 729 37.14 23.81 23.24
N ASP A 730 36.88 22.64 23.81
CA ASP A 730 36.07 21.55 23.23
C ASP A 730 34.86 21.32 24.12
N TYR A 731 33.65 21.28 23.55
CA TYR A 731 32.43 21.00 24.28
C TYR A 731 31.52 20.04 23.51
N GLN A 732 31.07 18.98 24.20
CA GLN A 732 30.19 17.95 23.64
C GLN A 732 28.76 18.11 24.16
N LEU A 733 27.77 17.98 23.27
CA LEU A 733 26.34 17.93 23.60
C LEU A 733 25.90 16.51 24.03
N GLU A 734 24.66 16.40 24.56
CA GLU A 734 24.11 15.13 25.06
C GLU A 734 23.74 14.12 23.94
N ASN A 735 23.79 14.53 22.67
CA ASN A 735 23.74 13.65 21.50
C ASN A 735 25.13 13.07 21.12
N GLY A 736 26.22 13.63 21.68
CA GLY A 736 27.61 13.24 21.41
C GLY A 736 28.31 14.08 20.33
N GLU A 737 27.62 15.03 19.70
CA GLU A 737 28.25 16.01 18.81
C GLU A 737 29.17 16.96 19.57
N SER A 738 30.22 17.48 18.93
CA SER A 738 31.25 18.31 19.56
C SER A 738 31.55 19.54 18.71
N GLU A 739 31.65 20.71 19.33
CA GLU A 739 32.15 21.94 18.69
C GLU A 739 33.32 22.51 19.48
N PHE A 740 34.18 23.26 18.78
CA PHE A 740 35.41 23.82 19.34
C PHE A 740 35.67 25.27 18.90
N ASP A 741 36.42 26.01 19.72
CA ASP A 741 36.89 27.37 19.39
C ASP A 741 38.26 27.64 20.05
N ASP A 742 39.08 28.47 19.40
CA ASP A 742 40.50 28.70 19.72
C ASP A 742 40.77 30.15 20.15
N ALA A 743 41.31 30.33 21.36
CA ALA A 743 41.83 31.61 21.85
C ALA A 743 43.35 31.71 21.71
N THR A 744 43.84 32.94 21.49
CA THR A 744 45.28 33.23 21.37
C THR A 744 45.79 34.15 22.48
N ILE A 745 47.03 33.94 22.92
CA ILE A 745 47.68 34.73 23.98
C ILE A 745 49.03 35.25 23.48
N THR A 746 49.23 36.57 23.57
CA THR A 746 50.54 37.21 23.42
C THR A 746 51.14 37.47 24.80
N ILE A 747 52.30 36.89 25.11
CA ILE A 747 52.98 37.04 26.40
C ILE A 747 54.19 37.97 26.25
N SER A 748 54.17 39.09 26.97
CA SER A 748 55.20 40.14 26.95
C SER A 748 56.06 40.21 28.22
N SER A 749 57.23 40.84 28.14
CA SER A 749 58.08 41.18 29.28
C SER A 749 57.67 42.51 29.93
N SER A 750 57.78 42.60 31.26
CA SER A 750 57.45 43.80 32.04
C SER A 750 58.47 44.96 31.89
N ALA A 751 57.99 46.20 31.91
CA ALA A 751 58.80 47.40 31.65
C ALA A 751 59.91 47.71 32.70
N PRO A 752 61.04 48.33 32.28
CA PRO A 752 62.21 48.60 33.15
C PRO A 752 62.08 49.86 34.02
N ILE A 753 62.90 49.92 35.08
CA ILE A 753 62.90 50.98 36.10
C ILE A 753 64.17 51.83 35.97
N LEU A 754 64.08 53.16 36.12
CA LEU A 754 65.26 54.05 36.13
C LEU A 754 66.10 53.85 37.39
N GLU A 755 67.43 53.74 37.26
CA GLU A 755 68.37 53.59 38.38
C GLU A 755 69.24 54.83 38.64
N LEU A 756 69.77 55.50 37.60
CA LEU A 756 70.59 56.72 37.75
C LEU A 756 70.67 57.58 36.48
N ILE A 757 71.25 58.78 36.60
CA ILE A 757 71.69 59.67 35.51
C ILE A 757 73.20 59.95 35.62
N THR A 758 73.90 60.14 34.50
CA THR A 758 75.31 60.58 34.44
C THR A 758 75.49 61.71 33.40
N VAL A 759 76.24 62.76 33.73
CA VAL A 759 76.54 63.91 32.85
C VAL A 759 77.99 63.89 32.35
N THR A 760 78.16 63.94 31.03
CA THR A 760 79.46 63.87 30.34
C THR A 760 79.62 64.98 29.28
N GLY A 761 80.77 65.02 28.59
CA GLY A 761 81.07 65.96 27.50
C GLY A 761 82.59 66.21 27.37
N PRO A 762 83.10 66.75 26.25
CA PRO A 762 84.53 66.79 25.97
C PRO A 762 85.30 67.75 26.90
N ASP A 763 84.91 69.02 26.98
CA ASP A 763 85.73 70.04 27.63
C ASP A 763 85.24 70.42 29.03
N SER A 764 86.15 70.97 29.83
CA SER A 764 85.86 71.61 31.13
C SER A 764 86.51 73.01 31.24
N VAL A 765 87.11 73.48 30.16
CA VAL A 765 87.75 74.79 30.01
C VAL A 765 87.48 75.27 28.58
N ILE A 766 86.93 76.48 28.42
CA ILE A 766 86.61 77.12 27.14
C ILE A 766 87.10 78.57 27.14
N GLU A 767 86.95 79.30 26.04
CA GLU A 767 87.23 80.75 25.95
C GLU A 767 85.92 81.57 25.96
N VAL A 768 86.01 82.87 26.29
CA VAL A 768 84.88 83.81 26.20
C VAL A 768 84.38 83.88 24.76
N GLY A 769 83.11 83.54 24.55
CA GLY A 769 82.48 83.44 23.23
C GLY A 769 82.52 82.04 22.60
N ALA A 770 83.25 81.07 23.18
CA ALA A 770 83.22 79.68 22.75
C ALA A 770 82.11 78.89 23.47
N ASP A 771 81.78 77.71 22.94
CA ASP A 771 80.81 76.77 23.53
C ASP A 771 81.35 75.33 23.63
N THR A 772 80.64 74.49 24.38
CA THR A 772 80.90 73.05 24.50
C THR A 772 79.61 72.31 24.86
N GLN A 773 79.40 71.12 24.27
CA GLN A 773 78.17 70.33 24.42
C GLN A 773 78.31 69.31 25.57
N LEU A 774 77.31 69.24 26.45
CA LEU A 774 77.20 68.19 27.47
C LEU A 774 76.12 67.17 27.10
N THR A 775 76.29 65.93 27.57
CA THR A 775 75.37 64.82 27.33
C THR A 775 74.93 64.24 28.68
N ALA A 776 73.64 63.96 28.84
CA ALA A 776 73.08 63.26 29.99
C ALA A 776 72.57 61.87 29.55
N THR A 777 73.05 60.82 30.21
CA THR A 777 72.65 59.43 29.96
C THR A 777 71.94 58.88 31.18
N ALA A 778 70.83 58.18 30.98
CA ALA A 778 70.07 57.51 32.03
C ALA A 778 70.30 56.00 31.96
N SER A 779 70.47 55.31 33.09
CA SER A 779 70.67 53.85 33.14
C SER A 779 69.49 53.17 33.83
N TYR A 780 68.96 52.10 33.24
CA TYR A 780 67.75 51.39 33.68
C TYR A 780 68.02 49.95 34.13
N SER A 781 67.08 49.36 34.87
CA SER A 781 67.18 48.05 35.53
C SER A 781 67.24 46.84 34.59
N ASP A 782 66.97 47.02 33.30
CA ASP A 782 67.20 46.03 32.24
C ASP A 782 68.62 46.10 31.65
N GLY A 783 69.41 47.11 32.04
CA GLY A 783 70.72 47.43 31.49
C GLY A 783 70.69 48.35 30.27
N SER A 784 69.55 48.97 29.94
CA SER A 784 69.48 49.97 28.86
C SER A 784 69.99 51.34 29.31
N GLU A 785 70.74 52.03 28.42
CA GLU A 785 71.40 53.31 28.72
C GLU A 785 71.11 54.42 27.68
N PRO A 786 69.86 54.92 27.56
CA PRO A 786 69.51 55.98 26.60
C PRO A 786 70.09 57.37 26.91
N ASP A 787 70.37 58.13 25.85
CA ASP A 787 70.63 59.59 25.92
C ASP A 787 69.33 60.35 26.22
N VAL A 788 69.33 61.10 27.32
CA VAL A 788 68.19 61.90 27.81
C VAL A 788 68.48 63.40 27.78
N SER A 789 69.53 63.85 27.08
CA SER A 789 70.01 65.25 27.07
C SER A 789 68.95 66.27 26.65
N ASN A 790 68.05 65.91 25.73
CA ASN A 790 66.95 66.77 25.26
C ASN A 790 65.69 66.71 26.15
N ALA A 791 65.66 65.79 27.11
CA ALA A 791 64.55 65.58 28.05
C ALA A 791 64.93 65.90 29.51
N SER A 792 66.16 66.35 29.75
CA SER A 792 66.67 66.73 31.06
C SER A 792 66.57 68.24 31.28
N ASP A 793 66.23 68.67 32.49
CA ASP A 793 66.21 70.08 32.86
C ASP A 793 67.64 70.56 33.21
N TRP A 794 68.22 71.38 32.32
CA TRP A 794 69.59 71.89 32.45
C TRP A 794 69.66 73.24 33.17
N THR A 795 70.60 73.39 34.11
CA THR A 795 70.83 74.64 34.87
C THR A 795 72.32 74.98 35.02
N SER A 796 72.63 76.28 35.12
CA SER A 796 73.99 76.79 35.41
C SER A 796 74.03 77.51 36.76
N SER A 797 75.06 77.22 37.56
CA SER A 797 75.30 77.86 38.85
C SER A 797 75.74 79.33 38.72
N ASN A 798 76.18 79.78 37.55
CA ASN A 798 76.61 81.15 37.32
C ASN A 798 76.51 81.57 35.84
N ASN A 799 75.31 81.96 35.41
CA ASN A 799 75.04 82.49 34.06
C ASN A 799 75.82 83.76 33.67
N ALA A 800 76.51 84.44 34.60
CA ALA A 800 77.41 85.54 34.27
C ALA A 800 78.81 85.09 33.84
N VAL A 801 79.14 83.80 34.03
CA VAL A 801 80.38 83.15 33.57
C VAL A 801 80.09 82.20 32.42
N ALA A 802 79.09 81.32 32.56
CA ALA A 802 78.67 80.41 31.50
C ALA A 802 77.17 80.10 31.57
N THR A 803 76.49 80.16 30.42
CA THR A 803 75.06 79.82 30.25
C THR A 803 74.90 78.44 29.65
N VAL A 804 73.82 77.72 29.97
CA VAL A 804 73.48 76.42 29.34
C VAL A 804 72.11 76.48 28.65
N SER A 805 71.95 75.77 27.53
CA SER A 805 70.69 75.59 26.81
C SER A 805 69.86 74.41 27.34
N PRO A 806 68.56 74.30 27.00
CA PRO A 806 67.74 73.12 27.33
C PRO A 806 68.20 71.79 26.71
N ASN A 807 69.19 71.81 25.80
CA ASN A 807 69.77 70.62 25.19
C ASN A 807 71.24 70.39 25.62
N GLY A 808 71.71 71.03 26.70
CA GLY A 808 73.04 70.81 27.27
C GLY A 808 74.21 71.57 26.62
N LEU A 809 73.97 72.49 25.68
CA LEU A 809 75.04 73.31 25.09
C LEU A 809 75.41 74.45 26.04
N VAL A 810 76.68 74.54 26.41
CA VAL A 810 77.22 75.54 27.36
C VAL A 810 78.04 76.59 26.63
N THR A 811 77.78 77.88 26.85
CA THR A 811 78.53 79.00 26.22
C THR A 811 79.26 79.84 27.27
N GLY A 812 80.53 80.17 27.01
CA GLY A 812 81.38 81.01 27.88
C GLY A 812 81.10 82.50 27.70
N VAL A 813 80.77 83.19 28.80
CA VAL A 813 80.33 84.60 28.83
C VAL A 813 81.42 85.54 29.39
N ALA A 814 82.12 85.12 30.45
CA ALA A 814 83.19 85.89 31.08
C ALA A 814 84.16 84.97 31.84
N GLU A 815 85.40 85.43 32.06
CA GLU A 815 86.44 84.69 32.79
C GLU A 815 85.97 84.24 34.19
N GLY A 816 86.10 82.94 34.48
CA GLY A 816 85.65 82.35 35.75
C GLY A 816 85.32 80.87 35.68
N THR A 817 84.53 80.37 36.65
CA THR A 817 84.00 78.99 36.70
C THR A 817 82.51 78.94 37.01
N ALA A 818 81.81 77.93 36.48
CA ALA A 818 80.41 77.59 36.78
C ALA A 818 80.20 76.07 36.80
N ASN A 819 79.25 75.57 37.60
CA ASN A 819 78.76 74.19 37.51
C ASN A 819 77.50 74.15 36.67
N ILE A 820 77.38 73.13 35.83
CA ILE A 820 76.24 72.85 34.96
C ILE A 820 75.61 71.54 35.43
N THR A 821 74.32 71.53 35.71
CA THR A 821 73.57 70.39 36.29
C THR A 821 72.43 69.98 35.37
N ALA A 822 72.17 68.67 35.24
CA ALA A 822 71.00 68.12 34.58
C ALA A 822 70.12 67.35 35.59
N GLU A 823 68.80 67.44 35.44
CA GLU A 823 67.81 66.66 36.20
C GLU A 823 66.93 65.86 35.24
N TYR A 824 66.74 64.55 35.49
CA TYR A 824 65.86 63.68 34.70
C TYR A 824 65.05 62.74 35.60
N GLN A 825 63.71 62.81 35.51
CA GLN A 825 62.74 62.05 36.32
C GLN A 825 62.97 62.09 37.86
N GLY A 826 63.75 63.05 38.36
CA GLY A 826 64.06 63.23 39.79
C GLY A 826 65.50 62.86 40.20
N GLU A 827 66.29 62.24 39.32
CA GLU A 827 67.72 62.00 39.51
C GLU A 827 68.56 63.13 38.89
N THR A 828 69.74 63.42 39.44
CA THR A 828 70.57 64.59 39.06
C THR A 828 72.07 64.31 39.02
N ASP A 829 72.79 64.88 38.04
CA ASP A 829 74.27 64.94 38.02
C ASP A 829 74.79 66.27 37.44
N SER A 830 76.07 66.61 37.66
CA SER A 830 76.65 67.93 37.32
C SER A 830 78.14 67.95 36.99
N LYS A 831 78.54 68.88 36.12
CA LYS A 831 79.91 69.07 35.62
C LYS A 831 80.38 70.53 35.73
N THR A 832 81.65 70.75 36.07
CA THR A 832 82.26 72.10 36.16
C THR A 832 82.87 72.57 34.84
N ILE A 833 82.64 73.83 34.48
CA ILE A 833 83.18 74.51 33.29
C ILE A 833 83.96 75.77 33.72
N THR A 834 85.07 76.06 33.03
CA THR A 834 85.99 77.20 33.25
C THR A 834 86.09 78.05 31.97
N VAL A 835 86.32 79.36 32.08
CA VAL A 835 86.34 80.27 30.92
C VAL A 835 87.58 81.19 30.91
N ASN A 836 88.26 81.33 29.77
CA ASN A 836 89.50 82.10 29.52
C ASN A 836 89.34 83.21 28.45
N ALA A 837 90.38 84.00 28.13
CA ALA A 837 90.33 85.15 27.19
C ALA A 837 91.18 84.97 25.91
N ALA A 838 90.83 85.69 24.83
CA ALA A 838 91.19 85.41 23.43
C ALA A 838 92.27 86.33 22.76
N PRO A 839 92.89 85.93 21.62
CA PRO A 839 94.02 86.61 20.93
C PRO A 839 93.65 87.58 19.75
N PRO A 840 94.62 88.35 19.17
CA PRO A 840 94.40 89.36 18.10
C PRO A 840 94.47 88.84 16.64
N LEU A 841 94.16 89.72 15.66
CA LEU A 841 93.81 89.40 14.25
C LEU A 841 94.84 89.86 13.18
N LEU A 842 94.81 89.21 12.00
CA LEU A 842 95.58 89.54 10.79
C LEU A 842 94.84 90.58 9.89
N GLU A 843 95.55 91.42 9.15
CA GLU A 843 94.98 92.40 8.19
C GLU A 843 95.14 92.04 6.70
N LYS A 844 96.33 91.59 6.24
CA LYS A 844 96.59 91.29 4.81
C LYS A 844 97.87 90.47 4.55
N VAL A 845 98.02 90.00 3.31
CA VAL A 845 99.24 89.39 2.75
C VAL A 845 99.63 90.07 1.42
N GLU A 846 100.93 90.26 1.17
CA GLU A 846 101.48 90.80 -0.07
C GLU A 846 102.51 89.85 -0.69
N VAL A 847 102.47 89.66 -2.01
CA VAL A 847 103.36 88.75 -2.77
C VAL A 847 104.23 89.52 -3.77
N THR A 848 105.44 89.04 -4.06
CA THR A 848 106.37 89.66 -5.04
C THR A 848 107.23 88.63 -5.77
N GLY A 849 107.35 88.77 -7.10
CA GLY A 849 108.25 88.00 -7.97
C GLY A 849 108.14 88.42 -9.46
N PRO A 850 108.65 87.59 -10.41
CA PRO A 850 108.63 87.87 -11.86
C PRO A 850 107.23 87.80 -12.49
N SER A 851 107.10 88.19 -13.78
CA SER A 851 105.81 88.22 -14.50
C SER A 851 105.80 87.61 -15.92
N THR A 852 106.92 87.05 -16.40
CA THR A 852 107.02 86.37 -17.71
C THR A 852 108.05 85.24 -17.67
N ALA A 853 107.80 84.13 -18.38
CA ALA A 853 108.73 83.01 -18.55
C ALA A 853 108.54 82.28 -19.90
N GLU A 854 109.49 81.44 -20.30
CA GLU A 854 109.30 80.41 -21.34
C GLU A 854 108.99 79.04 -20.70
N VAL A 855 108.31 78.13 -21.42
CA VAL A 855 108.02 76.77 -20.93
C VAL A 855 109.32 76.03 -20.59
N GLY A 856 109.50 75.67 -19.31
CA GLY A 856 110.67 75.03 -18.75
C GLY A 856 111.56 75.90 -17.84
N GLU A 857 111.21 77.16 -17.58
CA GLU A 857 111.96 78.02 -16.64
C GLU A 857 111.52 77.87 -15.17
N GLN A 858 112.46 78.08 -14.23
CA GLN A 858 112.20 78.09 -12.78
C GLN A 858 112.45 79.49 -12.17
N LEU A 859 111.54 79.91 -11.31
CA LEU A 859 111.40 81.23 -10.70
C LEU A 859 111.23 81.12 -9.18
N ASN A 860 111.34 82.25 -8.45
CA ASN A 860 111.07 82.32 -7.01
C ASN A 860 110.30 83.61 -6.65
N TYR A 861 109.40 83.49 -5.68
CA TYR A 861 108.51 84.53 -5.15
C TYR A 861 108.64 84.63 -3.61
N THR A 862 108.12 85.70 -3.02
CA THR A 862 108.14 85.95 -1.56
C THR A 862 106.81 86.51 -1.06
N ALA A 863 106.45 86.26 0.21
CA ALA A 863 105.18 86.66 0.83
C ALA A 863 105.36 87.30 2.21
N MET A 864 104.70 88.44 2.44
CA MET A 864 104.74 89.23 3.68
C MET A 864 103.33 89.39 4.27
N ALA A 865 103.16 89.06 5.55
CA ALA A 865 101.89 89.19 6.28
C ALA A 865 101.91 90.37 7.26
N TYR A 866 100.78 91.06 7.43
CA TYR A 866 100.64 92.24 8.30
C TYR A 866 99.43 92.06 9.23
N TYR A 867 99.64 92.26 10.54
CA TYR A 867 98.61 92.13 11.59
C TYR A 867 98.13 93.51 12.08
N GLU A 868 97.02 93.57 12.82
CA GLU A 868 96.44 94.85 13.29
C GLU A 868 97.48 95.69 14.07
N GLY A 869 97.92 96.79 13.45
CA GLY A 869 98.92 97.71 14.00
C GLY A 869 100.40 97.43 13.67
N ASP A 870 100.75 96.39 12.90
CA ASP A 870 102.11 96.20 12.38
C ASP A 870 102.28 96.83 10.98
N THR A 871 103.26 97.73 10.85
CA THR A 871 103.58 98.42 9.59
C THR A 871 104.80 97.88 8.85
N ASN A 872 105.54 96.93 9.44
CA ASN A 872 106.76 96.37 8.83
C ASN A 872 106.49 95.01 8.15
N GLY A 873 105.53 94.25 8.68
CA GLY A 873 105.18 92.93 8.20
C GLY A 873 106.14 91.84 8.68
N THR A 874 105.64 90.62 8.72
CA THR A 874 106.39 89.39 8.99
C THR A 874 106.58 88.62 7.69
N ASP A 875 107.80 88.14 7.42
CA ASP A 875 108.07 87.24 6.29
C ASP A 875 107.46 85.88 6.58
N VAL A 876 106.51 85.48 5.74
CA VAL A 876 105.76 84.23 5.84
C VAL A 876 105.97 83.35 4.60
N THR A 877 107.00 83.63 3.79
CA THR A 877 107.25 82.94 2.51
C THR A 877 107.29 81.40 2.65
N GLY A 878 107.79 80.89 3.78
CA GLY A 878 107.84 79.45 4.09
C GLY A 878 106.69 78.92 4.98
N GLU A 879 105.75 79.78 5.40
CA GLU A 879 104.55 79.40 6.18
C GLU A 879 103.25 79.58 5.38
N ALA A 880 103.25 80.44 4.36
CA ALA A 880 102.15 80.63 3.43
C ALA A 880 102.05 79.46 2.44
N GLN A 881 100.81 79.07 2.12
CA GLN A 881 100.55 78.07 1.08
C GLN A 881 100.59 78.74 -0.29
N TRP A 882 101.39 78.19 -1.20
CA TRP A 882 101.58 78.74 -2.53
C TRP A 882 100.74 77.99 -3.57
N MET A 883 100.07 78.73 -4.45
CA MET A 883 99.21 78.19 -5.49
C MET A 883 99.33 79.02 -6.76
N SER A 884 99.30 78.36 -7.92
CA SER A 884 99.09 78.99 -9.22
C SER A 884 97.62 78.88 -9.60
N SER A 885 97.03 79.92 -10.19
CA SER A 885 95.64 79.88 -10.67
C SER A 885 95.42 78.91 -11.85
N ALA A 886 96.50 78.49 -12.53
CA ALA A 886 96.53 77.46 -13.54
C ALA A 886 97.83 76.65 -13.40
N PRO A 887 97.89 75.65 -12.50
CA PRO A 887 99.13 74.91 -12.20
C PRO A 887 99.77 74.18 -13.39
N SER A 888 99.02 74.01 -14.48
CA SER A 888 99.52 73.49 -15.77
C SER A 888 100.32 74.51 -16.58
N VAL A 889 100.03 75.82 -16.42
CA VAL A 889 100.74 76.93 -17.07
C VAL A 889 102.05 77.21 -16.34
N ALA A 890 101.99 77.27 -15.01
CA ALA A 890 103.17 77.22 -14.14
C ALA A 890 102.80 76.57 -12.81
N SER A 891 103.58 75.60 -12.33
CA SER A 891 103.36 75.05 -10.98
C SER A 891 103.96 75.98 -9.92
N ALA A 892 103.26 76.16 -8.80
CA ALA A 892 103.78 76.84 -7.62
C ALA A 892 103.93 75.82 -6.47
N ASN A 893 105.02 75.92 -5.72
CA ASN A 893 105.37 75.00 -4.65
C ASN A 893 105.64 75.78 -3.35
N ASP A 894 105.46 75.12 -2.21
CA ASP A 894 105.71 75.70 -0.88
C ASP A 894 107.11 76.33 -0.76
N GLY A 895 107.18 77.50 -0.11
CA GLY A 895 108.38 78.33 -0.08
C GLY A 895 108.56 79.25 -1.29
N GLY A 896 107.57 79.35 -2.18
CA GLY A 896 107.54 80.35 -3.27
C GLY A 896 108.28 79.98 -4.54
N ALA A 897 108.67 78.71 -4.72
CA ALA A 897 109.32 78.24 -5.94
C ALA A 897 108.29 77.93 -7.04
N VAL A 898 108.50 78.46 -8.25
CA VAL A 898 107.55 78.34 -9.37
C VAL A 898 108.26 77.82 -10.62
N GLU A 899 107.64 76.90 -11.36
CA GLU A 899 108.17 76.35 -12.61
C GLU A 899 107.15 76.51 -13.75
N ALA A 900 107.55 77.09 -14.88
CA ALA A 900 106.71 77.31 -16.05
C ALA A 900 106.57 76.02 -16.89
N LEU A 901 105.33 75.62 -17.22
CA LEU A 901 105.00 74.27 -17.71
C LEU A 901 104.18 74.23 -19.02
N SER A 902 103.32 75.22 -19.32
CA SER A 902 102.59 75.35 -20.60
C SER A 902 102.34 76.82 -20.97
N GLU A 903 101.91 77.10 -22.21
CA GLU A 903 101.43 78.45 -22.56
C GLU A 903 100.18 78.85 -21.78
N GLY A 904 100.09 80.14 -21.48
CA GLY A 904 98.97 80.76 -20.77
C GLY A 904 99.41 81.96 -19.94
N SER A 905 98.47 82.56 -19.24
CA SER A 905 98.77 83.42 -18.09
C SER A 905 98.26 82.75 -16.81
N THR A 906 98.94 82.96 -15.69
CA THR A 906 98.52 82.46 -14.38
C THR A 906 98.98 83.38 -13.25
N ASP A 907 98.16 83.48 -12.21
CA ASP A 907 98.45 84.23 -11.01
C ASP A 907 99.12 83.34 -9.96
N ILE A 908 100.31 83.73 -9.51
CA ILE A 908 101.03 83.11 -8.41
C ILE A 908 100.54 83.76 -7.10
N THR A 909 99.79 82.99 -6.33
CA THR A 909 99.14 83.39 -5.08
C THR A 909 99.84 82.74 -3.89
N ALA A 910 100.00 83.49 -2.80
CA ALA A 910 100.36 82.95 -1.49
C ALA A 910 99.29 83.31 -0.46
N THR A 911 98.82 82.31 0.28
CA THR A 911 97.77 82.47 1.29
C THR A 911 98.34 82.17 2.68
N TYR A 912 98.18 83.09 3.63
CA TYR A 912 98.63 82.91 5.01
C TYR A 912 97.51 83.23 5.99
N LEU A 913 97.22 82.28 6.90
CA LEU A 913 96.09 82.31 7.84
C LEU A 913 94.72 82.66 7.20
N GLY A 914 94.56 82.32 5.91
CA GLY A 914 93.34 82.57 5.12
C GLY A 914 93.39 83.78 4.19
N GLU A 915 94.29 84.74 4.41
CA GLU A 915 94.41 85.94 3.59
C GLU A 915 95.36 85.74 2.38
N PRO A 916 94.92 86.02 1.13
CA PRO A 916 95.73 85.83 -0.07
C PRO A 916 96.41 87.12 -0.58
N GLY A 917 97.66 87.01 -1.01
CA GLY A 917 98.34 87.98 -1.90
C GLY A 917 98.71 87.31 -3.23
N SER A 918 98.73 88.05 -4.36
CA SER A 918 98.89 87.44 -5.69
C SER A 918 99.57 88.33 -6.74
N VAL A 919 100.14 87.73 -7.80
CA VAL A 919 100.82 88.40 -8.92
C VAL A 919 100.81 87.56 -10.22
N GLU A 920 100.59 88.19 -11.38
CA GLU A 920 100.45 87.54 -12.69
C GLU A 920 101.80 87.13 -13.34
N LEU A 921 101.84 85.94 -13.97
CA LEU A 921 102.94 85.33 -14.72
C LEU A 921 102.44 84.80 -16.09
N ASN A 922 103.02 85.29 -17.19
CA ASN A 922 102.71 84.85 -18.56
C ASN A 922 103.77 83.89 -19.14
N VAL A 923 103.35 82.85 -19.87
CA VAL A 923 104.18 81.73 -20.39
C VAL A 923 103.77 81.37 -21.84
N SER A 924 104.67 80.81 -22.69
CA SER A 924 104.40 80.49 -24.12
C SER A 924 105.07 79.21 -24.68
N GLU A 925 104.41 78.51 -25.62
CA GLU A 925 104.79 77.18 -26.18
C GLU A 925 105.68 77.21 -27.44
N PRO A 926 106.34 76.08 -27.74
CA PRO A 926 106.76 75.69 -29.09
C PRO A 926 105.71 74.83 -29.85
N SER A 927 104.70 75.48 -30.46
CA SER A 927 103.76 75.02 -31.52
C SER A 927 103.93 73.60 -32.13
N THR A 928 102.91 72.74 -32.31
CA THR A 928 101.42 72.83 -32.19
C THR A 928 100.75 71.44 -32.16
N LEU A 929 99.70 71.28 -31.32
CA LEU A 929 98.37 70.63 -31.50
C LEU A 929 98.28 69.30 -32.32
N GLU A 930 97.72 68.17 -31.84
CA GLU A 930 96.44 67.85 -31.14
C GLU A 930 95.16 68.15 -31.96
N ASP A 931 94.11 67.31 -32.10
CA ASP A 931 93.45 66.23 -31.31
C ASP A 931 92.10 66.69 -30.71
N ARG A 932 91.16 65.73 -30.54
CA ARG A 932 89.82 65.87 -29.91
C ARG A 932 88.85 66.86 -30.58
N GLY A 933 87.55 66.85 -30.25
CA GLY A 933 86.76 65.98 -29.37
C GLY A 933 85.29 66.42 -29.44
N ILE A 934 84.56 66.36 -28.31
CA ILE A 934 83.55 67.33 -27.80
C ILE A 934 82.41 66.66 -27.00
N GLU A 935 82.04 67.29 -25.88
CA GLU A 935 80.91 66.97 -24.97
C GLU A 935 79.56 67.49 -25.53
N VAL A 936 78.48 67.48 -24.73
CA VAL A 936 77.79 68.72 -24.27
C VAL A 936 76.54 68.41 -23.41
N ASP A 937 76.23 69.38 -22.56
CA ASP A 937 75.17 69.51 -21.53
C ASP A 937 73.76 69.88 -22.09
N ILE A 938 72.92 70.44 -21.21
CA ILE A 938 71.79 71.41 -21.34
C ILE A 938 70.31 70.97 -21.49
N ASP A 939 69.65 70.95 -20.31
CA ASP A 939 68.43 71.72 -19.94
C ASP A 939 67.05 71.39 -20.57
N ARG A 940 66.01 72.05 -20.03
CA ARG A 940 64.60 71.65 -20.02
C ARG A 940 63.78 72.11 -21.24
N THR A 941 63.06 71.18 -21.87
CA THR A 941 61.75 71.36 -22.59
C THR A 941 61.69 72.36 -23.77
N ARG A 942 61.10 72.05 -24.95
CA ARG A 942 59.87 71.28 -25.27
C ARG A 942 59.80 71.04 -26.80
N VAL A 943 59.21 69.91 -27.24
CA VAL A 943 58.23 69.73 -28.37
C VAL A 943 58.54 70.41 -29.74
N PRO A 944 58.57 69.69 -30.90
CA PRO A 944 57.52 68.75 -31.34
C PRO A 944 58.01 67.44 -32.01
N ILE A 945 57.07 66.64 -32.56
CA ILE A 945 57.33 65.47 -33.42
C ILE A 945 56.84 65.75 -34.85
N GLU A 946 57.76 66.07 -35.76
CA GLU A 946 57.59 66.12 -37.22
C GLU A 946 58.93 65.75 -37.90
N TYR A 947 58.90 65.12 -39.07
CA TYR A 947 60.07 64.99 -39.96
C TYR A 947 59.78 65.58 -41.35
N GLN A 948 60.81 65.79 -42.18
CA GLN A 948 60.66 66.39 -43.51
C GLN A 948 61.44 65.61 -44.58
N VAL A 949 60.86 65.50 -45.77
CA VAL A 949 61.37 64.81 -46.96
C VAL A 949 61.68 65.83 -48.04
N TYR A 950 62.91 65.85 -48.59
CA TYR A 950 63.22 66.57 -49.83
C TYR A 950 63.03 65.63 -51.01
N GLU A 951 62.24 66.04 -52.01
CA GLU A 951 62.32 65.49 -53.36
C GLU A 951 62.41 66.64 -54.36
N ASP A 952 63.21 66.46 -55.42
CA ASP A 952 63.37 67.34 -56.59
C ASP A 952 63.55 68.87 -56.37
N GLY A 953 63.82 69.31 -55.14
CA GLY A 953 64.10 70.71 -54.80
C GLY A 953 63.14 71.39 -53.83
N GLU A 954 62.15 70.69 -53.23
CA GLU A 954 61.31 71.23 -52.16
C GLU A 954 61.14 70.24 -50.98
N PHE A 955 61.09 70.75 -49.73
CA PHE A 955 60.99 69.97 -48.49
C PHE A 955 59.52 69.87 -48.02
N VAL A 956 59.08 68.68 -47.65
CA VAL A 956 57.67 68.33 -47.35
C VAL A 956 57.57 67.59 -46.01
N THR A 957 56.68 68.03 -45.10
CA THR A 957 56.54 67.45 -43.74
C THR A 957 55.75 66.13 -43.70
N PHE A 958 56.19 65.20 -42.85
CA PHE A 958 55.60 63.89 -42.54
C PHE A 958 55.71 63.58 -41.01
N SER A 959 55.02 62.55 -40.52
CA SER A 959 55.01 62.10 -39.10
C SER A 959 54.62 60.60 -39.00
N ARG A 960 55.06 59.86 -37.94
CA ARG A 960 54.97 58.37 -37.69
C ARG A 960 56.18 57.52 -38.23
N PRO A 961 56.41 56.21 -37.92
CA PRO A 961 56.50 55.42 -36.66
C PRO A 961 57.92 54.77 -36.42
N GLU A 962 57.99 53.81 -35.47
CA GLU A 962 58.86 52.58 -35.45
C GLU A 962 60.42 52.76 -35.29
N GLU A 963 61.19 51.99 -34.49
CA GLU A 963 60.95 50.81 -33.61
C GLU A 963 61.68 50.95 -32.23
N GLU A 964 61.68 49.89 -31.41
CA GLU A 964 62.32 49.70 -30.08
C GLU A 964 63.89 49.64 -30.11
N PRO A 965 64.68 49.61 -28.97
CA PRO A 965 64.34 49.08 -27.63
C PRO A 965 64.90 49.75 -26.34
N ILE A 966 64.27 49.37 -25.20
CA ILE A 966 64.80 49.02 -23.86
C ILE A 966 66.11 49.66 -23.31
N VAL A 967 66.01 50.29 -22.12
CA VAL A 967 66.98 50.16 -21.00
C VAL A 967 66.23 50.06 -19.66
N LEU A 968 66.64 49.13 -18.79
CA LEU A 968 66.15 48.97 -17.40
C LEU A 968 67.17 49.53 -16.40
N SER A 969 66.70 50.04 -15.26
CA SER A 969 67.29 49.74 -13.93
C SER A 969 66.48 50.36 -12.79
N GLY A 970 66.18 49.54 -11.78
CA GLY A 970 66.05 49.99 -10.40
C GLY A 970 67.31 49.56 -9.64
N ASN A 971 67.57 50.16 -8.46
CA ASN A 971 68.67 49.74 -7.61
C ASN A 971 68.25 48.50 -6.80
N ALA A 972 68.97 47.40 -6.98
CA ALA A 972 68.87 46.18 -6.20
C ALA A 972 70.25 45.49 -6.21
N GLU A 973 70.57 44.70 -5.17
CA GLU A 973 71.92 44.17 -4.95
C GLU A 973 72.04 42.71 -5.41
N ILE A 974 73.19 42.33 -5.98
CA ILE A 974 73.42 41.02 -6.62
C ILE A 974 74.43 40.18 -5.83
N GLU A 975 74.12 38.92 -5.52
CA GLU A 975 75.10 37.92 -5.05
C GLU A 975 75.01 36.59 -5.82
N LEU A 976 76.10 35.80 -5.80
CA LEU A 976 76.31 34.61 -6.64
C LEU A 976 76.48 33.33 -5.80
N LEU A 977 75.65 32.32 -6.05
CA LEU A 977 75.81 30.97 -5.49
C LEU A 977 75.65 29.89 -6.58
N GLY A 978 76.66 29.76 -7.44
CA GLY A 978 76.72 28.73 -8.49
C GLY A 978 76.78 29.32 -9.89
N GLU A 979 76.03 28.75 -10.83
CA GLU A 979 75.97 29.22 -12.23
C GLU A 979 74.84 30.23 -12.49
N SER A 980 74.29 30.87 -11.44
CA SER A 980 73.31 31.96 -11.56
C SER A 980 73.37 32.92 -10.37
N TRP A 981 73.04 34.19 -10.63
CA TRP A 981 73.06 35.31 -9.69
C TRP A 981 71.64 35.60 -9.17
N VAL A 982 71.51 36.03 -7.91
CA VAL A 982 70.24 36.44 -7.28
C VAL A 982 70.26 37.95 -7.02
N LEU A 983 69.11 38.61 -7.18
CA LEU A 983 68.96 40.07 -7.11
C LEU A 983 67.85 40.44 -6.11
N ASN A 984 68.21 41.20 -5.05
CA ASN A 984 67.30 41.52 -3.94
C ASN A 984 66.83 42.99 -3.99
N PRO A 985 65.53 43.28 -4.21
CA PRO A 985 64.92 44.58 -3.96
C PRO A 985 64.65 44.81 -2.46
N LEU A 986 64.61 46.08 -2.03
CA LEU A 986 64.25 46.46 -0.65
C LEU A 986 62.75 46.72 -0.50
N ALA A 987 62.23 46.54 0.72
CA ALA A 987 60.85 46.84 1.07
C ALA A 987 60.50 48.33 0.86
N GLY A 988 59.30 48.63 0.34
CA GLY A 988 58.90 50.01 0.04
C GLY A 988 57.42 50.25 -0.33
N GLY A 989 56.72 49.27 -0.88
CA GLY A 989 55.25 49.27 -1.04
C GLY A 989 54.66 50.18 -2.15
N GLN A 990 53.32 50.23 -2.16
CA GLN A 990 52.42 50.98 -3.05
C GLN A 990 52.33 50.53 -4.52
N VAL A 991 51.42 49.58 -4.72
CA VAL A 991 50.51 49.40 -5.88
C VAL A 991 50.40 50.61 -6.82
N ILE A 992 50.52 50.37 -8.13
CA ILE A 992 49.99 51.24 -9.19
C ILE A 992 49.26 50.38 -10.22
N GLU A 993 47.92 50.50 -10.28
CA GLU A 993 47.12 50.05 -11.42
C GLU A 993 47.36 50.95 -12.64
N VAL A 994 47.45 50.35 -13.83
CA VAL A 994 47.36 51.10 -15.10
C VAL A 994 46.51 50.32 -16.12
N ALA A 995 45.23 50.67 -16.20
CA ALA A 995 44.34 50.27 -17.30
C ALA A 995 43.89 51.51 -18.07
N ILE A 996 44.45 51.74 -19.28
CA ILE A 996 43.97 52.78 -20.21
C ILE A 996 43.83 52.20 -21.63
N THR A 997 42.72 52.55 -22.27
CA THR A 997 42.13 51.93 -23.47
C THR A 997 42.68 52.41 -24.81
N GLY A 998 42.55 51.57 -25.85
CA GLY A 998 42.58 51.99 -27.27
C GLY A 998 41.56 51.20 -28.11
N ASN A 999 40.71 51.91 -28.86
CA ASN A 999 39.68 51.32 -29.74
C ASN A 999 40.30 50.38 -30.81
N HIS A 1000 39.63 49.33 -31.30
CA HIS A 1000 38.18 49.21 -31.51
C HIS A 1000 37.73 47.73 -31.38
N ASN A 1001 36.86 47.44 -30.41
CA ASN A 1001 36.05 46.21 -30.22
C ASN A 1001 36.68 44.86 -30.65
N ASP A 1002 37.51 44.27 -29.77
CA ASP A 1002 37.27 42.96 -29.11
C ASP A 1002 38.55 42.51 -28.36
N VAL A 1003 38.44 41.95 -27.15
CA VAL A 1003 39.56 41.95 -26.17
C VAL A 1003 40.21 40.57 -25.95
N VAL A 1004 41.38 40.41 -26.57
CA VAL A 1004 42.65 39.83 -26.05
C VAL A 1004 42.57 38.82 -24.86
N ASN A 1005 42.51 37.54 -25.21
CA ASN A 1005 43.47 36.45 -24.88
C ASN A 1005 44.12 36.27 -23.47
N THR A 1006 44.03 35.00 -23.00
CA THR A 1006 45.08 34.10 -22.42
C THR A 1006 45.36 33.95 -20.88
N TYR A 1007 46.13 32.90 -20.47
CA TYR A 1007 45.95 32.03 -19.27
C TYR A 1007 47.04 32.10 -18.12
N ASN A 1008 46.89 31.19 -17.12
CA ASN A 1008 47.69 30.81 -15.91
C ASN A 1008 49.13 30.26 -16.20
N VAL A 1009 50.00 29.87 -15.23
CA VAL A 1009 49.99 28.72 -14.25
C VAL A 1009 50.64 29.09 -12.87
N SER A 1010 50.79 28.14 -11.93
CA SER A 1010 50.84 28.28 -10.45
C SER A 1010 52.20 28.10 -9.71
N GLN A 1011 52.23 28.58 -8.45
CA GLN A 1011 53.15 28.26 -7.31
C GLN A 1011 54.68 28.57 -7.47
N TYR A 1012 55.45 28.90 -6.41
CA TYR A 1012 55.17 29.07 -4.97
C TYR A 1012 56.12 30.14 -4.35
N GLU A 1013 55.66 30.76 -3.26
CA GLU A 1013 56.45 31.35 -2.16
C GLU A 1013 57.30 32.64 -2.34
N ALA A 1014 57.49 33.30 -1.18
CA ALA A 1014 58.01 34.64 -0.92
C ALA A 1014 59.17 35.18 -1.77
N GLY A 1015 59.03 36.43 -2.27
CA GLY A 1015 60.20 37.26 -2.62
C GLY A 1015 59.99 38.44 -3.58
N THR A 1016 58.99 38.41 -4.47
CA THR A 1016 58.86 39.39 -5.56
C THR A 1016 57.44 39.86 -5.83
N ASP A 1017 57.29 41.16 -6.06
CA ASP A 1017 56.02 41.88 -6.27
C ASP A 1017 55.81 42.24 -7.76
N LEU A 1018 54.64 41.90 -8.33
CA LEU A 1018 54.02 42.44 -9.58
C LEU A 1018 54.82 42.23 -10.90
N MET A 1019 54.31 42.11 -12.14
CA MET A 1019 53.06 41.78 -12.87
C MET A 1019 53.51 41.46 -14.34
N PHE A 1020 52.84 40.76 -15.27
CA PHE A 1020 51.45 40.26 -15.42
C PHE A 1020 51.40 39.06 -16.42
N ARG A 1021 50.21 38.46 -16.56
CA ARG A 1021 49.60 37.68 -17.68
C ARG A 1021 50.25 37.77 -19.09
N THR A 1022 50.36 36.71 -19.93
CA THR A 1022 49.57 35.44 -20.07
C THR A 1022 50.32 34.24 -20.73
N HIS A 1023 50.09 33.00 -20.25
CA HIS A 1023 50.34 31.69 -20.96
C HIS A 1023 51.84 31.37 -21.27
N ILE A 1024 52.31 30.23 -21.84
CA ILE A 1024 51.77 29.06 -22.57
C ILE A 1024 52.30 27.73 -21.98
N GLU A 1025 51.49 26.65 -21.97
CA GLU A 1025 51.92 25.28 -21.61
C GLU A 1025 52.02 24.30 -22.80
N HIS A 1026 52.85 23.25 -22.66
CA HIS A 1026 52.71 21.98 -23.39
C HIS A 1026 53.47 20.84 -22.66
N VAL A 1027 52.82 19.69 -22.43
CA VAL A 1027 53.41 18.53 -21.72
C VAL A 1027 53.11 17.21 -22.46
N TYR A 1028 54.11 16.31 -22.55
CA TYR A 1028 54.05 14.95 -23.13
C TYR A 1028 55.38 14.19 -22.76
N PRO A 1029 55.53 12.85 -22.91
CA PRO A 1029 54.54 11.77 -23.19
C PRO A 1029 54.69 10.43 -22.41
N GLY A 1030 53.70 9.52 -22.53
CA GLY A 1030 53.87 8.04 -22.53
C GLY A 1030 53.17 7.23 -21.41
N SER A 1031 52.86 5.92 -21.55
CA SER A 1031 52.83 5.04 -22.74
C SER A 1031 52.25 3.60 -22.47
N VAL A 1032 51.26 3.14 -23.27
CA VAL A 1032 51.15 1.85 -24.03
C VAL A 1032 51.44 0.50 -23.30
N PRO A 1033 50.59 -0.57 -23.29
CA PRO A 1033 50.14 -1.31 -24.52
C PRO A 1033 48.77 -2.07 -24.59
N ASP A 1034 48.30 -2.25 -25.84
CA ASP A 1034 47.51 -3.32 -26.51
C ASP A 1034 46.61 -4.37 -25.78
N SER A 1035 45.35 -4.49 -26.26
CA SER A 1035 44.87 -5.70 -27.00
C SER A 1035 43.59 -5.45 -27.84
N ASP A 1036 43.54 -6.00 -29.06
CA ASP A 1036 42.51 -5.87 -30.13
C ASP A 1036 41.98 -7.30 -30.49
N PRO A 1037 40.96 -7.59 -31.37
CA PRO A 1037 40.09 -6.71 -32.17
C PRO A 1037 38.58 -7.08 -32.26
N ALA A 1038 37.73 -6.09 -32.60
CA ALA A 1038 36.55 -6.23 -33.49
C ALA A 1038 36.03 -4.85 -33.95
N GLU A 1039 35.31 -4.82 -35.07
CA GLU A 1039 34.77 -3.68 -35.82
C GLU A 1039 34.28 -2.44 -35.01
N GLY A 1040 34.45 -1.18 -35.47
CA GLY A 1040 35.01 -0.80 -36.77
C GLY A 1040 34.78 0.66 -37.22
N LYS A 1041 34.98 1.68 -36.36
CA LYS A 1041 35.17 3.10 -36.76
C LYS A 1041 35.81 3.90 -35.63
N ARG A 1042 36.75 4.80 -35.96
CA ARG A 1042 37.32 5.78 -35.02
C ARG A 1042 36.72 7.16 -35.30
N TYR A 1043 36.40 7.87 -34.23
CA TYR A 1043 36.32 9.33 -34.19
C TYR A 1043 37.01 9.78 -32.91
N ASP A 1044 38.13 10.48 -33.04
CA ASP A 1044 38.87 10.99 -31.89
C ASP A 1044 38.19 12.29 -31.42
N PHE A 1045 37.58 12.26 -30.24
CA PHE A 1045 37.04 13.45 -29.57
C PHE A 1045 37.83 13.72 -28.28
N VAL A 1046 38.51 14.86 -28.24
CA VAL A 1046 39.22 15.33 -27.05
C VAL A 1046 38.22 16.07 -26.17
N LEU A 1047 37.96 15.57 -24.96
CA LEU A 1047 37.35 16.40 -23.93
C LEU A 1047 38.35 17.50 -23.54
N VAL A 1048 37.90 18.75 -23.64
CA VAL A 1048 38.55 19.90 -23.01
C VAL A 1048 37.57 20.45 -21.99
N THR A 1049 37.88 20.25 -20.72
CA THR A 1049 37.15 20.84 -19.59
C THR A 1049 37.73 22.22 -19.30
N GLU A 1050 36.97 23.28 -19.60
CA GLU A 1050 37.21 24.60 -19.02
C GLU A 1050 36.25 24.81 -17.87
N ASP A 1051 36.70 24.51 -16.64
CA ASP A 1051 35.88 24.64 -15.44
C ASP A 1051 35.64 26.12 -15.11
N TRP A 1052 34.38 26.53 -15.04
CA TRP A 1052 33.97 27.85 -14.54
C TRP A 1052 33.21 27.68 -13.24
N TYR A 1053 33.68 28.39 -12.20
CA TYR A 1053 33.17 28.29 -10.84
C TYR A 1053 32.54 29.62 -10.44
N ILE A 1054 31.20 29.65 -10.35
CA ILE A 1054 30.40 30.79 -9.88
C ILE A 1054 29.37 30.22 -8.92
N ASP A 1055 29.29 30.79 -7.71
CA ASP A 1055 28.37 30.41 -6.63
C ASP A 1055 28.30 28.89 -6.37
N ASN A 1056 29.49 28.29 -6.21
CA ASN A 1056 29.74 26.95 -5.68
C ASN A 1056 29.19 25.72 -6.47
N ARG A 1057 28.80 25.86 -7.74
CA ARG A 1057 28.35 24.73 -8.58
C ARG A 1057 29.08 24.65 -9.93
N PHE A 1058 29.18 23.44 -10.48
CA PHE A 1058 29.66 23.18 -11.85
C PHE A 1058 28.51 23.24 -12.86
N CYS A 1059 28.75 23.81 -14.04
CA CYS A 1059 27.85 23.71 -15.20
C CYS A 1059 28.65 23.37 -16.47
N SER A 1060 28.07 22.57 -17.37
CA SER A 1060 28.75 22.13 -18.60
C SER A 1060 28.05 22.63 -19.86
N ARG A 1061 28.84 23.06 -20.85
CA ARG A 1061 28.34 23.50 -22.16
C ARG A 1061 28.51 22.40 -23.20
N ILE A 1062 27.40 21.96 -23.79
CA ILE A 1062 27.37 21.13 -25.00
C ILE A 1062 26.84 21.97 -26.15
N ALA A 1063 27.46 21.86 -27.33
CA ALA A 1063 27.01 22.54 -28.54
C ALA A 1063 27.08 21.58 -29.75
N PHE A 1064 25.98 21.43 -30.48
CA PHE A 1064 25.91 20.67 -31.73
C PHE A 1064 25.77 21.62 -32.92
N GLU A 1065 26.48 21.34 -34.02
CA GLU A 1065 26.49 22.18 -35.21
C GLU A 1065 25.37 21.77 -36.18
N SER A 1066 24.23 22.47 -36.13
CA SER A 1066 23.17 22.41 -37.14
C SER A 1066 22.31 23.69 -37.13
N ASP A 1067 21.84 24.13 -38.31
CA ASP A 1067 21.25 25.47 -38.54
C ASP A 1067 19.84 25.69 -37.92
N VAL A 1068 19.74 25.77 -36.60
CA VAL A 1068 18.67 26.54 -35.92
C VAL A 1068 19.20 27.21 -34.66
N SER A 1069 18.81 28.47 -34.43
CA SER A 1069 19.33 29.29 -33.34
C SER A 1069 18.48 29.17 -32.06
N ASP A 1070 18.87 28.26 -31.16
CA ASP A 1070 18.52 28.33 -29.74
C ASP A 1070 19.65 27.73 -28.89
N THR A 1071 19.90 28.30 -27.70
CA THR A 1071 21.04 27.94 -26.84
C THR A 1071 20.55 27.32 -25.55
N TRP A 1072 21.08 26.14 -25.21
CA TRP A 1072 20.70 25.37 -24.03
C TRP A 1072 21.80 25.43 -22.97
N TYR A 1073 21.40 25.52 -21.70
CA TYR A 1073 22.28 25.41 -20.54
C TYR A 1073 21.91 24.15 -19.76
N LEU A 1074 22.91 23.43 -19.25
CA LEU A 1074 22.72 22.30 -18.35
C LEU A 1074 23.60 22.50 -17.12
N CYS A 1075 22.97 22.50 -15.95
CA CYS A 1075 23.59 22.55 -14.63
C CYS A 1075 22.90 21.49 -13.78
N ASP A 1076 23.67 20.57 -13.19
CA ASP A 1076 23.13 19.57 -12.27
C ASP A 1076 22.94 20.15 -10.87
N ALA A 1077 21.96 19.60 -10.14
CA ALA A 1077 21.68 19.92 -8.76
C ALA A 1077 21.10 18.70 -8.02
N TYR A 1078 21.98 17.95 -7.37
CA TYR A 1078 21.67 17.26 -6.11
C TYR A 1078 21.78 18.32 -4.98
N ASP A 1079 21.04 18.29 -3.87
CA ASP A 1079 19.98 17.39 -3.39
C ASP A 1079 18.87 18.23 -2.69
N GLY A 1080 17.73 17.61 -2.35
CA GLY A 1080 16.84 18.09 -1.27
C GLY A 1080 15.76 19.13 -1.63
N ASP A 1081 14.53 18.65 -1.74
CA ASP A 1081 13.21 19.23 -1.42
C ASP A 1081 12.80 20.71 -1.69
N ASP A 1082 11.67 20.78 -2.42
CA ASP A 1082 10.62 21.80 -2.57
C ASP A 1082 10.95 23.33 -2.61
N MET A 1083 10.76 23.92 -3.80
CA MET A 1083 9.77 25.01 -3.93
C MET A 1083 9.32 25.24 -5.39
N LEU A 1084 8.03 25.05 -5.64
CA LEU A 1084 7.36 25.47 -6.88
C LEU A 1084 7.04 26.98 -6.87
N TYR A 1085 7.40 27.77 -7.91
CA TYR A 1085 6.44 28.75 -8.50
C TYR A 1085 6.81 29.37 -9.88
N LYS A 1086 6.08 28.91 -10.92
CA LYS A 1086 5.59 29.58 -12.14
C LYS A 1086 6.24 30.89 -12.66
N ALA A 1087 6.64 30.85 -13.94
CA ALA A 1087 6.32 31.88 -14.94
C ALA A 1087 5.76 31.20 -16.22
N ILE A 1088 4.74 31.79 -16.86
CA ILE A 1088 3.95 31.15 -17.95
C ILE A 1088 3.80 32.09 -19.16
N ASN A 1089 3.64 31.48 -20.36
CA ASN A 1089 3.30 32.02 -21.69
C ASN A 1089 4.43 32.55 -22.60
N ALA A 1090 4.67 31.83 -23.71
CA ALA A 1090 4.24 32.30 -25.04
C ALA A 1090 4.10 31.16 -26.10
N TYR A 1091 2.91 31.06 -26.72
CA TYR A 1091 2.60 30.76 -28.15
C TYR A 1091 3.69 30.11 -29.05
N THR A 1092 3.44 29.09 -29.90
CA THR A 1092 2.20 28.40 -30.37
C THR A 1092 2.56 27.09 -31.14
N PRO A 1093 1.62 26.16 -31.42
CA PRO A 1093 1.95 24.85 -31.97
C PRO A 1093 2.05 24.80 -33.51
N ALA A 1094 3.27 24.64 -34.02
CA ALA A 1094 3.56 24.14 -35.38
C ALA A 1094 5.04 23.69 -35.48
N GLY A 1095 5.31 22.36 -35.45
CA GLY A 1095 6.68 21.86 -35.62
C GLY A 1095 6.92 20.36 -35.39
N LEU A 1096 6.15 19.71 -34.51
CA LEU A 1096 6.34 18.29 -34.19
C LEU A 1096 5.57 17.36 -35.17
N SER A 1097 6.10 17.20 -36.37
CA SER A 1097 5.65 16.16 -37.31
C SER A 1097 6.77 15.52 -38.16
N THR A 1098 8.02 15.57 -37.68
CA THR A 1098 9.18 14.90 -38.30
C THR A 1098 10.26 14.55 -37.27
N LEU A 1099 10.18 13.38 -36.63
CA LEU A 1099 11.28 12.40 -36.45
C LEU A 1099 10.78 11.16 -35.68
N ILE A 1100 10.08 10.26 -36.38
CA ILE A 1100 9.93 8.85 -35.96
C ILE A 1100 10.59 8.01 -37.06
N ASP A 1101 11.93 8.01 -37.11
CA ASP A 1101 12.70 7.00 -37.86
C ASP A 1101 14.21 7.04 -37.51
N THR A 1102 14.58 6.64 -36.28
CA THR A 1102 15.96 6.25 -35.92
C THR A 1102 15.95 5.50 -34.58
N GLY A 1103 15.61 4.22 -34.62
CA GLY A 1103 15.51 3.39 -33.41
C GLY A 1103 16.86 3.20 -32.72
N PHE A 1104 16.99 3.71 -31.50
CA PHE A 1104 18.05 3.37 -30.55
C PHE A 1104 17.42 2.97 -29.21
N PHE A 1105 17.69 1.75 -28.76
CA PHE A 1105 17.42 1.34 -27.39
C PHE A 1105 18.55 1.83 -26.48
N LEU A 1106 18.20 2.40 -25.34
CA LEU A 1106 19.08 2.54 -24.18
C LEU A 1106 18.59 1.57 -23.10
N ILE A 1107 19.53 0.84 -22.50
CA ILE A 1107 19.26 -0.07 -21.39
C ILE A 1107 19.49 0.72 -20.11
N LEU A 1108 18.52 0.67 -19.19
CA LEU A 1108 18.69 1.05 -17.79
C LEU A 1108 18.50 -0.21 -16.94
N SER A 1109 19.32 -0.34 -15.89
CA SER A 1109 19.25 -1.42 -14.89
C SER A 1109 18.49 -0.96 -13.63
N GLU A 1110 18.22 -1.92 -12.75
CA GLU A 1110 17.33 -1.81 -11.59
C GLU A 1110 17.78 -0.84 -10.48
N GLY A 1111 16.81 -0.48 -9.62
CA GLY A 1111 16.95 0.39 -8.44
C GLY A 1111 16.03 1.62 -8.51
N GLN A 1112 15.01 1.87 -7.69
CA GLN A 1112 14.21 1.15 -6.69
C GLN A 1112 13.10 2.16 -6.24
N GLU A 1113 12.51 2.04 -5.05
CA GLU A 1113 11.33 2.78 -4.52
C GLU A 1113 11.16 4.29 -4.82
N ALA A 1114 9.92 4.70 -5.13
CA ALA A 1114 9.17 5.78 -4.45
C ALA A 1114 7.68 5.80 -4.91
N ARG A 1115 6.74 6.28 -4.07
CA ARG A 1115 5.28 6.32 -4.34
C ARG A 1115 4.62 7.50 -3.60
N LYS A 1116 3.49 8.04 -4.13
CA LYS A 1116 2.76 9.26 -3.64
C LYS A 1116 3.60 10.55 -3.79
N GLN A 1117 3.07 11.78 -3.95
CA GLN A 1117 1.78 12.33 -4.40
C GLN A 1117 2.07 13.72 -5.03
N TYR A 1118 1.31 14.28 -5.98
CA TYR A 1118 -0.04 14.85 -5.83
C TYR A 1118 -0.78 14.97 -7.18
N GLU A 1119 -2.09 15.25 -7.12
CA GLU A 1119 -3.00 15.37 -8.26
C GLU A 1119 -3.16 16.81 -8.82
N ASP A 1120 -4.09 16.96 -9.77
CA ASP A 1120 -4.71 18.21 -10.24
C ASP A 1120 -3.89 19.22 -11.10
N ILE A 1121 -3.69 18.85 -12.37
CA ILE A 1121 -3.91 19.80 -13.50
C ILE A 1121 -4.79 19.16 -14.58
N VAL A 1122 -6.04 19.59 -14.67
CA VAL A 1122 -6.94 19.30 -15.80
C VAL A 1122 -6.57 20.17 -17.01
N VAL A 1123 -6.51 19.58 -18.20
CA VAL A 1123 -6.41 20.31 -19.49
C VAL A 1123 -7.46 19.80 -20.47
N GLU A 1124 -8.43 20.64 -20.82
CA GLU A 1124 -9.40 20.34 -21.89
C GLU A 1124 -8.74 20.47 -23.28
N GLY A 1125 -8.94 19.46 -24.14
CA GLY A 1125 -8.47 19.48 -25.54
C GLY A 1125 -9.26 18.47 -26.39
N PRO A 1126 -9.63 18.79 -27.65
CA PRO A 1126 -10.54 17.96 -28.44
C PRO A 1126 -9.83 16.76 -29.08
N VAL A 1127 -10.26 15.54 -28.72
CA VAL A 1127 -9.85 14.31 -29.40
C VAL A 1127 -10.54 14.22 -30.78
N THR A 1128 -9.76 14.32 -31.86
CA THR A 1128 -10.21 13.98 -33.21
C THR A 1128 -9.97 12.50 -33.51
N GLN A 1129 -10.96 11.84 -34.10
CA GLN A 1129 -10.96 10.41 -34.39
C GLN A 1129 -9.81 9.96 -35.31
N SER A 1130 -9.21 8.81 -34.98
CA SER A 1130 -8.63 7.86 -35.93
C SER A 1130 -9.02 6.45 -35.50
N GLU A 1131 -9.49 5.63 -36.43
CA GLU A 1131 -9.95 4.26 -36.18
C GLU A 1131 -8.75 3.28 -36.06
N ASP A 1132 -9.03 2.02 -35.69
CA ASP A 1132 -8.12 0.86 -35.69
C ASP A 1132 -6.97 0.79 -34.65
N ALA A 1133 -7.31 0.66 -33.36
CA ALA A 1133 -6.50 -0.09 -32.37
C ALA A 1133 -7.37 -0.63 -31.21
N PHE A 1134 -7.23 -1.92 -30.87
CA PHE A 1134 -7.89 -2.57 -29.72
C PHE A 1134 -6.85 -2.94 -28.65
N ILE A 1135 -7.03 -2.46 -27.42
CA ILE A 1135 -6.48 -3.05 -26.19
C ILE A 1135 -7.53 -2.89 -25.08
N CYS A 1136 -7.94 -3.98 -24.44
CA CYS A 1136 -8.78 -3.97 -23.25
C CYS A 1136 -7.89 -4.10 -22.00
N THR A 1137 -8.13 -3.25 -21.00
CA THR A 1137 -7.71 -3.46 -19.59
C THR A 1137 -8.85 -3.05 -18.67
N GLY A 1138 -9.00 -3.74 -17.54
CA GLY A 1138 -10.25 -3.76 -16.77
C GLY A 1138 -10.29 -2.85 -15.54
N VAL A 1139 -11.50 -2.37 -15.26
CA VAL A 1139 -12.07 -2.07 -13.93
C VAL A 1139 -11.23 -1.22 -12.95
N GLY A 1140 -11.57 0.06 -12.86
CA GLY A 1140 -11.57 0.81 -11.59
C GLY A 1140 -13.00 1.19 -11.23
N LYS A 1141 -13.43 1.01 -9.98
CA LYS A 1141 -14.73 1.51 -9.49
C LYS A 1141 -14.75 3.05 -9.49
N VAL A 1142 -15.90 3.64 -9.78
CA VAL A 1142 -16.15 5.08 -9.65
C VAL A 1142 -17.30 5.28 -8.66
N ASP A 1143 -16.97 5.67 -7.42
CA ASP A 1143 -17.99 5.96 -6.40
C ASP A 1143 -18.55 7.37 -6.57
N ILE A 1144 -19.79 7.45 -7.07
CA ILE A 1144 -20.50 8.71 -7.29
C ILE A 1144 -21.25 9.12 -6.01
N THR A 1145 -20.63 9.96 -5.20
CA THR A 1145 -21.30 10.58 -4.03
C THR A 1145 -22.36 11.59 -4.49
N MET A 1146 -23.65 11.26 -4.31
CA MET A 1146 -24.77 12.15 -4.68
C MET A 1146 -25.22 13.07 -3.54
N SER A 1147 -25.16 14.39 -3.76
CA SER A 1147 -25.84 15.40 -2.93
C SER A 1147 -27.09 15.99 -3.62
N ASN A 1148 -28.25 15.65 -3.04
CA ASN A 1148 -29.66 16.09 -3.29
C ASN A 1148 -29.92 17.56 -3.73
N PRO A 1149 -31.15 17.96 -4.20
CA PRO A 1149 -32.36 17.13 -4.56
C PRO A 1149 -33.24 17.58 -5.78
N LEU A 1150 -34.00 16.62 -6.36
CA LEU A 1150 -35.33 16.77 -7.04
C LEU A 1150 -35.44 17.57 -8.39
N PRO A 1151 -36.52 17.42 -9.22
CA PRO A 1151 -37.78 16.68 -9.02
C PRO A 1151 -38.21 15.66 -10.13
N ARG A 1152 -39.29 14.92 -9.81
CA ARG A 1152 -39.98 13.83 -10.54
C ARG A 1152 -40.62 14.18 -11.90
N ALA A 1153 -40.58 13.24 -12.86
CA ALA A 1153 -41.48 13.10 -14.02
C ALA A 1153 -41.65 11.59 -14.39
N GLU A 1154 -42.63 11.23 -15.22
CA GLU A 1154 -43.13 9.84 -15.42
C GLU A 1154 -43.24 9.43 -16.94
N PRO A 1155 -43.57 8.17 -17.32
CA PRO A 1155 -42.87 7.44 -18.40
C PRO A 1155 -43.59 7.33 -19.76
N GLY A 1156 -42.92 6.73 -20.78
CA GLY A 1156 -43.60 6.27 -22.00
C GLY A 1156 -42.76 5.63 -23.14
N THR A 1157 -42.86 4.30 -23.27
CA THR A 1157 -42.80 3.48 -24.52
C THR A 1157 -41.49 3.24 -25.32
N PRO A 1158 -41.40 2.13 -26.12
CA PRO A 1158 -40.14 1.54 -26.65
C PRO A 1158 -40.18 1.39 -28.20
N PRO A 1159 -39.65 0.35 -28.90
CA PRO A 1159 -38.47 -0.54 -28.72
C PRO A 1159 -37.51 -0.53 -29.97
N THR A 1160 -36.44 -1.34 -29.98
CA THR A 1160 -36.08 -2.30 -31.07
C THR A 1160 -34.75 -3.04 -30.83
N GLN A 1161 -34.77 -4.38 -30.99
CA GLN A 1161 -33.79 -5.31 -31.62
C GLN A 1161 -32.26 -5.01 -31.66
N SER A 1162 -31.34 -5.99 -31.62
CA SER A 1162 -31.27 -7.37 -31.07
C SER A 1162 -29.93 -8.02 -31.48
N LEU A 1163 -29.25 -8.71 -30.55
CA LEU A 1163 -28.25 -9.80 -30.77
C LEU A 1163 -27.09 -9.59 -31.78
N ASN A 1164 -25.85 -9.53 -31.28
CA ASN A 1164 -24.89 -10.65 -31.43
C ASN A 1164 -23.56 -10.45 -30.64
N THR A 1165 -23.37 -11.26 -29.59
CA THR A 1165 -22.29 -12.26 -29.50
C THR A 1165 -20.81 -11.83 -29.50
N TYR A 1166 -20.24 -11.65 -28.29
CA TYR A 1166 -18.85 -11.95 -27.83
C TYR A 1166 -17.64 -11.28 -28.56
N CYS A 1167 -16.45 -11.10 -27.94
CA CYS A 1167 -15.89 -11.64 -26.67
C CYS A 1167 -15.28 -10.54 -25.76
N PHE A 1168 -15.16 -10.87 -24.46
CA PHE A 1168 -14.42 -10.18 -23.39
C PHE A 1168 -14.70 -8.67 -23.23
#